data_AF-A0A7V4H9W4-F1
#
_entry.id   AF-A0A7V4H9W4-F1
#
_cell.length_a   1.000
_cell.length_b   1.000
_cell.length_c   1.000
_cell.angle_alpha   90.00
_cell.angle_beta   90.00
_cell.angle_gamma   90.00
#
_symmetry.space_group_name_H-M   'P 1'
#
loop_
_entity.id
_entity.type
_entity.pdbx_description
1 polymer ?
#
loop_
_entity_poly.entity_id
_entity_poly.type
_entity_poly.pdbx_seq_one_letter_code
_entity_poly.pdbx_strand_id
1 'polypeptide(L)'
;MKQKIYQLIAALLILLLFSALTLPDEGMWMMNQLTKLDWGKMQKTGLTLTPEQIYNPNGPSLKDAIVLLGGGTSSFISAEGLLLTNHHVAYGAIQSISSVEEDRLKDGFYAKTREEEISIPSYTAQIVVSQKDVTDEILSSVSDTMNEETRAKVIQDKIREIEKREKGDTQYECRISEFYNGVKYYLFTYEVFRDVRLVYAPPTAIGNYGGEVDNWYWPRHTGDFSLMRVYATPDGKPARYAKENVPYKPKVYLPISMQGFKEGSFAMILGFPGRTFRYRTSPEVQLARDETLPLTISLVKTRMDIIEQGWKDNRAVEIAYASRWRGMANGYKNMLGTLEGMRRSDIMKVRNESDRQLQEFINSRSDLKTKYGNVLADIKSLYDEIKKYNRKQITLGQLSTVNDMINLASRFRNYANSFAKDSTGKMRPSTSMRDNLRDAIPNIFKSINLDIDRKLLAAMILKASELPDDQQIETVRKLIGNRTGVKKEEYVKKFVDDLYEDSKITTPEECNKLLNKDQDDIMDDPFVEFASKIQDDNSTLMPKIQSFNGKISRLRTLLLEAIMEWKGRDIYPDANRTLRFTYGTVKPYKPRDAVQYDYITSLTGVIEKETGEDPFIVPPKLRQLWETKDFGKYVDPQINDVPVAFIGDLDITGGNSGSPVLNGKGEVIGLAFDGNWEAVVGDYLFQDHLNRTISVDARYILFILDKYSNAQSILNELDIK
;
A
#
# COMPACT_ATOMS: atom_id res chain seq x y z
N MET A 1 26.35 -17.47 -57.21
CA MET A 1 24.96 -17.82 -56.84
C MET A 1 24.84 -18.18 -55.36
N LYS A 2 25.62 -19.15 -54.84
CA LYS A 2 25.61 -19.56 -53.41
C LYS A 2 25.88 -18.41 -52.41
N GLN A 3 26.82 -17.50 -52.72
CA GLN A 3 27.15 -16.38 -51.82
C GLN A 3 26.01 -15.34 -51.69
N LYS A 4 25.26 -15.08 -52.76
CA LYS A 4 24.06 -14.24 -52.73
C LYS A 4 22.92 -14.90 -51.94
N ILE A 5 22.81 -16.23 -51.99
CA ILE A 5 21.83 -17.00 -51.20
C ILE A 5 22.16 -16.93 -49.71
N TYR A 6 23.44 -17.06 -49.31
CA TYR A 6 23.84 -16.89 -47.91
C TYR A 6 23.63 -15.47 -47.40
N GLN A 7 23.86 -14.44 -48.21
CA GLN A 7 23.56 -13.05 -47.85
C GLN A 7 22.05 -12.79 -47.71
N LEU A 8 21.22 -13.39 -48.57
CA LEU A 8 19.75 -13.32 -48.45
C LEU A 8 19.23 -14.07 -47.21
N ILE A 9 19.78 -15.24 -46.90
CA ILE A 9 19.42 -16.00 -45.69
C ILE A 9 19.87 -15.27 -44.42
N ALA A 10 21.06 -14.66 -44.41
CA ALA A 10 21.53 -13.84 -43.29
C ALA A 10 20.69 -12.56 -43.12
N ALA A 11 20.30 -11.89 -44.21
CA ALA A 11 19.40 -10.74 -44.16
C ALA A 11 17.99 -11.13 -43.68
N LEU A 12 17.49 -12.30 -44.08
CA LEU A 12 16.19 -12.84 -43.63
C LEU A 12 16.24 -13.24 -42.15
N LEU A 13 17.35 -13.82 -41.67
CA LEU A 13 17.58 -14.13 -40.25
C LEU A 13 17.73 -12.87 -39.39
N ILE A 14 18.38 -11.83 -39.91
CA ILE A 14 18.47 -10.52 -39.23
C ILE A 14 17.10 -9.84 -39.22
N LEU A 15 16.31 -9.89 -40.30
CA LEU A 15 14.93 -9.39 -40.29
C LEU A 15 14.02 -10.18 -39.34
N LEU A 16 14.20 -11.51 -39.22
CA LEU A 16 13.47 -12.37 -38.27
C LEU A 16 13.88 -12.13 -36.82
N LEU A 17 15.12 -11.69 -36.56
CA LEU A 17 15.59 -11.27 -35.23
C LEU A 17 15.06 -9.88 -34.82
N PHE A 18 14.59 -9.06 -35.78
CA PHE A 18 13.99 -7.75 -35.52
C PHE A 18 12.44 -7.74 -35.52
N SER A 19 11.79 -8.79 -36.03
CA SER A 19 10.34 -8.93 -35.97
C SER A 19 9.90 -9.60 -34.67
N ALA A 20 9.29 -8.79 -33.79
CA ALA A 20 8.66 -9.14 -32.50
C ALA A 20 9.55 -9.07 -31.24
N LEU A 21 10.31 -8.00 -31.08
CA LEU A 21 10.40 -7.39 -29.74
C LEU A 21 9.07 -6.67 -29.49
N THR A 22 8.04 -7.42 -29.06
CA THR A 22 6.89 -6.76 -28.42
C THR A 22 7.44 -6.07 -27.18
N LEU A 23 7.31 -4.75 -27.10
CA LEU A 23 7.55 -4.03 -25.85
C LEU A 23 6.69 -4.70 -24.76
N PRO A 24 7.23 -4.95 -23.56
CA PRO A 24 6.45 -5.47 -22.44
C PRO A 24 5.23 -4.58 -22.21
N ASP A 25 4.09 -5.18 -21.81
CA ASP A 25 2.89 -4.41 -21.37
C ASP A 25 3.08 -3.81 -19.95
N GLU A 26 4.33 -3.74 -19.49
CA GLU A 26 4.74 -3.11 -18.23
C GLU A 26 4.27 -1.66 -18.16
N GLY A 27 3.72 -1.28 -17.00
CA GLY A 27 3.50 0.11 -16.67
C GLY A 27 2.21 0.36 -15.91
N MET A 28 2.31 1.33 -15.00
CA MET A 28 1.20 1.92 -14.27
C MET A 28 0.93 3.32 -14.86
N TRP A 29 0.25 3.34 -15.99
CA TRP A 29 0.08 4.50 -16.87
C TRP A 29 -0.86 5.55 -16.28
N MET A 30 -0.55 6.83 -16.50
CA MET A 30 -1.48 7.91 -16.16
C MET A 30 -2.63 7.96 -17.16
N MET A 31 -3.79 8.46 -16.72
CA MET A 31 -4.98 8.58 -17.58
C MET A 31 -4.72 9.44 -18.83
N ASN A 32 -3.94 10.50 -18.71
CA ASN A 32 -3.57 11.37 -19.84
C ASN A 32 -2.54 10.74 -20.80
N GLN A 33 -2.02 9.54 -20.50
CA GLN A 33 -1.13 8.77 -21.37
C GLN A 33 -1.86 7.69 -22.17
N LEU A 34 -3.16 7.45 -21.92
CA LEU A 34 -3.92 6.38 -22.57
C LEU A 34 -3.82 6.43 -24.10
N THR A 35 -3.90 7.61 -24.71
CA THR A 35 -3.84 7.78 -26.18
C THR A 35 -2.47 7.50 -26.77
N LYS A 36 -1.43 7.33 -25.94
CA LYS A 36 -0.07 7.00 -26.36
C LYS A 36 0.24 5.50 -26.33
N LEU A 37 -0.68 4.70 -25.78
CA LEU A 37 -0.52 3.24 -25.67
C LEU A 37 -0.84 2.54 -27.00
N ASP A 38 -0.39 1.29 -27.14
CA ASP A 38 -0.65 0.48 -28.33
C ASP A 38 -2.09 -0.09 -28.32
N TRP A 39 -3.05 0.74 -28.71
CA TRP A 39 -4.46 0.35 -28.85
C TRP A 39 -4.67 -0.78 -29.85
N GLY A 40 -3.83 -0.87 -30.90
CA GLY A 40 -3.92 -1.95 -31.88
C GLY A 40 -3.63 -3.31 -31.25
N LYS A 41 -2.66 -3.38 -30.33
CA LYS A 41 -2.38 -4.58 -29.54
C LYS A 41 -3.54 -4.92 -28.60
N MET A 42 -4.07 -3.94 -27.88
CA MET A 42 -5.21 -4.16 -26.96
C MET A 42 -6.46 -4.66 -27.69
N GLN A 43 -6.77 -4.10 -28.86
CA GLN A 43 -7.93 -4.50 -29.67
C GLN A 43 -7.79 -5.93 -30.18
N LYS A 44 -6.58 -6.35 -30.57
CA LYS A 44 -6.31 -7.73 -31.00
C LYS A 44 -6.51 -8.76 -29.90
N THR A 45 -6.31 -8.39 -28.63
CA THR A 45 -6.52 -9.28 -27.48
C THR A 45 -7.93 -9.20 -26.90
N GLY A 46 -8.77 -8.28 -27.40
CA GLY A 46 -10.21 -8.25 -27.11
C GLY A 46 -10.77 -6.91 -26.60
N LEU A 47 -9.98 -5.83 -26.54
CA LEU A 47 -10.49 -4.51 -26.17
C LEU A 47 -11.46 -3.98 -27.24
N THR A 48 -12.67 -3.61 -26.80
CA THR A 48 -13.73 -3.04 -27.64
C THR A 48 -14.08 -1.60 -27.28
N LEU A 49 -13.64 -1.14 -26.10
CA LEU A 49 -13.86 0.24 -25.65
C LEU A 49 -12.99 1.23 -26.40
N THR A 50 -13.44 2.49 -26.44
CA THR A 50 -12.61 3.63 -26.86
C THR A 50 -11.85 4.24 -25.67
N PRO A 51 -10.78 5.04 -25.91
CA PRO A 51 -10.09 5.77 -24.84
C PRO A 51 -11.02 6.59 -23.95
N GLU A 52 -12.01 7.25 -24.53
CA GLU A 52 -12.96 8.13 -23.83
C GLU A 52 -13.92 7.34 -22.94
N GLN A 53 -14.25 6.10 -23.29
CA GLN A 53 -15.05 5.23 -22.44
C GLN A 53 -14.28 4.78 -21.19
N ILE A 54 -12.94 4.69 -21.27
CA ILE A 54 -12.08 4.43 -20.12
C ILE A 54 -11.92 5.70 -19.28
N TYR A 55 -11.49 6.80 -19.91
CA TYR A 55 -11.25 8.08 -19.25
C TYR A 55 -11.80 9.25 -20.04
N ASN A 56 -12.81 9.92 -19.47
CA ASN A 56 -13.31 11.20 -19.97
C ASN A 56 -13.28 12.23 -18.83
N PRO A 57 -12.48 13.31 -18.92
CA PRO A 57 -12.46 14.35 -17.90
C PRO A 57 -13.74 15.22 -17.89
N ASN A 58 -14.50 15.23 -18.98
CA ASN A 58 -15.66 16.11 -19.20
C ASN A 58 -17.00 15.37 -19.18
N GLY A 59 -17.01 14.07 -18.90
CA GLY A 59 -18.23 13.26 -18.92
C GLY A 59 -18.02 11.91 -18.24
N PRO A 60 -19.09 11.09 -18.12
CA PRO A 60 -19.00 9.77 -17.51
C PRO A 60 -18.04 8.83 -18.25
N SER A 61 -17.20 8.11 -17.51
CA SER A 61 -16.37 7.02 -18.03
C SER A 61 -16.08 5.98 -16.94
N LEU A 62 -15.38 4.90 -17.27
CA LEU A 62 -15.04 3.85 -16.29
C LEU A 62 -14.36 4.39 -15.02
N LYS A 63 -13.58 5.48 -15.12
CA LYS A 63 -12.95 6.13 -13.96
C LYS A 63 -13.95 6.47 -12.84
N ASP A 64 -15.18 6.83 -13.19
CA ASP A 64 -16.19 7.32 -12.24
C ASP A 64 -16.74 6.18 -11.37
N ALA A 65 -16.51 4.93 -11.79
CA ALA A 65 -16.82 3.76 -10.99
C ALA A 65 -15.67 3.36 -10.04
N ILE A 66 -14.46 3.93 -10.18
CA ILE A 66 -13.26 3.54 -9.43
C ILE A 66 -13.08 4.42 -8.21
N VAL A 67 -12.90 3.80 -7.05
CA VAL A 67 -12.97 4.46 -5.74
C VAL A 67 -11.74 4.12 -4.91
N LEU A 68 -11.09 5.14 -4.33
CA LEU A 68 -10.05 4.93 -3.33
C LEU A 68 -10.73 4.64 -1.99
N LEU A 69 -10.45 3.49 -1.38
CA LEU A 69 -11.12 3.01 -0.17
C LEU A 69 -10.11 2.30 0.76
N GLY A 70 -10.05 2.70 2.03
CA GLY A 70 -9.27 1.97 3.05
C GLY A 70 -7.76 1.83 2.74
N GLY A 71 -7.21 2.69 1.89
CA GLY A 71 -5.81 2.61 1.44
C GLY A 71 -5.55 1.66 0.25
N GLY A 72 -6.58 0.96 -0.24
CA GLY A 72 -6.63 0.20 -1.48
C GLY A 72 -7.65 0.79 -2.47
N THR A 73 -8.07 -0.03 -3.42
CA THR A 73 -9.03 0.32 -4.48
C THR A 73 -10.37 -0.40 -4.24
N SER A 74 -11.45 0.19 -4.70
CA SER A 74 -12.77 -0.44 -4.81
C SER A 74 -13.48 0.07 -6.07
N SER A 75 -14.64 -0.52 -6.39
CA SER A 75 -15.45 -0.04 -7.51
C SER A 75 -16.94 -0.16 -7.29
N PHE A 76 -17.71 0.77 -7.84
CA PHE A 76 -19.17 0.69 -7.86
C PHE A 76 -19.63 -0.45 -8.78
N ILE A 77 -20.45 -1.36 -8.25
CA ILE A 77 -21.01 -2.51 -8.99
C ILE A 77 -22.55 -2.47 -9.04
N SER A 78 -23.17 -1.37 -8.59
CA SER A 78 -24.61 -1.16 -8.68
C SER A 78 -24.99 0.32 -8.82
N ALA A 79 -26.23 0.56 -9.23
CA ALA A 79 -26.83 1.90 -9.29
C ALA A 79 -27.13 2.52 -7.90
N GLU A 80 -27.01 1.75 -6.82
CA GLU A 80 -27.26 2.19 -5.43
C GLU A 80 -25.98 2.26 -4.59
N GLY A 81 -24.82 2.46 -5.23
CA GLY A 81 -23.59 2.79 -4.52
C GLY A 81 -22.92 1.63 -3.81
N LEU A 82 -23.25 0.38 -4.19
CA LEU A 82 -22.58 -0.81 -3.71
C LEU A 82 -21.15 -0.86 -4.27
N LEU A 83 -20.19 -0.99 -3.38
CA LEU A 83 -18.76 -1.10 -3.66
C LEU A 83 -18.30 -2.55 -3.53
N LEU A 84 -17.52 -3.00 -4.50
CA LEU A 84 -16.71 -4.21 -4.43
C LEU A 84 -15.27 -3.85 -4.07
N THR A 85 -14.72 -4.52 -3.05
CA THR A 85 -13.30 -4.42 -2.66
C THR A 85 -12.82 -5.73 -2.07
N ASN A 86 -11.54 -5.84 -1.71
CA ASN A 86 -11.01 -7.04 -1.08
C ASN A 86 -11.46 -7.17 0.38
N HIS A 87 -11.55 -8.41 0.86
CA HIS A 87 -11.75 -8.71 2.27
C HIS A 87 -10.62 -8.10 3.11
N HIS A 88 -9.36 -8.18 2.66
CA HIS A 88 -8.26 -7.60 3.41
C HIS A 88 -8.25 -6.05 3.40
N VAL A 89 -8.84 -5.41 2.38
CA VAL A 89 -9.05 -3.95 2.35
C VAL A 89 -10.14 -3.54 3.34
N ALA A 90 -11.19 -4.35 3.49
CA ALA A 90 -12.25 -4.14 4.48
C ALA A 90 -11.91 -4.72 5.87
N TYR A 91 -10.75 -5.34 6.07
CA TYR A 91 -10.45 -6.09 7.30
C TYR A 91 -10.49 -5.22 8.55
N GLY A 92 -9.98 -3.98 8.48
CA GLY A 92 -10.06 -3.02 9.58
C GLY A 92 -11.51 -2.64 9.90
N ALA A 93 -12.37 -2.52 8.89
CA ALA A 93 -13.80 -2.29 9.08
C ALA A 93 -14.45 -3.48 9.81
N ILE A 94 -14.22 -4.71 9.34
CA ILE A 94 -14.76 -5.94 9.94
C ILE A 94 -14.27 -6.08 11.38
N GLN A 95 -12.97 -5.92 11.61
CA GLN A 95 -12.37 -6.00 12.95
C GLN A 95 -12.95 -4.96 13.90
N SER A 96 -13.22 -3.73 13.44
CA SER A 96 -13.73 -2.65 14.30
C SER A 96 -15.13 -2.91 14.86
N ILE A 97 -15.87 -3.84 14.25
CA ILE A 97 -17.22 -4.23 14.66
C ILE A 97 -17.27 -5.68 15.17
N SER A 98 -16.13 -6.36 15.30
CA SER A 98 -16.06 -7.71 15.88
C SER A 98 -15.91 -7.66 17.39
N SER A 99 -16.48 -8.64 18.08
CA SER A 99 -16.23 -8.91 19.50
C SER A 99 -16.05 -10.41 19.73
N VAL A 100 -15.85 -10.82 20.99
CA VAL A 100 -15.80 -12.25 21.34
C VAL A 100 -17.18 -12.89 21.19
N GLU A 101 -18.24 -12.13 21.45
CA GLU A 101 -19.64 -12.55 21.33
C GLU A 101 -20.13 -12.55 19.87
N GLU A 102 -19.67 -11.57 19.07
CA GLU A 102 -20.01 -11.42 17.66
C GLU A 102 -18.72 -11.35 16.82
N ASP A 103 -18.11 -12.52 16.58
CA ASP A 103 -16.83 -12.63 15.86
C ASP A 103 -17.02 -12.57 14.34
N ARG A 104 -17.27 -11.37 13.83
CA ARG A 104 -17.49 -11.12 12.39
C ARG A 104 -16.27 -11.41 11.52
N LEU A 105 -15.07 -11.51 12.11
CA LEU A 105 -13.88 -11.99 11.39
C LEU A 105 -14.02 -13.48 11.09
N LYS A 106 -14.40 -14.27 12.09
CA LYS A 106 -14.57 -15.72 11.95
C LYS A 106 -15.81 -16.06 11.11
N ASP A 107 -16.94 -15.46 11.42
CA ASP A 107 -18.24 -15.89 10.90
C ASP A 107 -18.70 -15.11 9.65
N GLY A 108 -18.01 -14.02 9.33
CA GLY A 108 -18.41 -13.09 8.28
C GLY A 108 -19.54 -12.15 8.70
N PHE A 109 -20.08 -11.41 7.73
CA PHE A 109 -21.15 -10.44 7.94
C PHE A 109 -22.03 -10.32 6.69
N TYR A 110 -23.34 -10.18 6.86
CA TYR A 110 -24.28 -9.89 5.78
C TYR A 110 -25.48 -9.10 6.30
N ALA A 111 -25.62 -7.87 5.82
CA ALA A 111 -26.81 -7.03 6.01
C ALA A 111 -27.88 -7.38 4.97
N LYS A 112 -29.01 -7.94 5.41
CA LYS A 112 -30.11 -8.34 4.52
C LYS A 112 -30.89 -7.15 4.00
N THR A 113 -30.96 -6.07 4.79
CA THR A 113 -31.59 -4.79 4.44
C THR A 113 -30.62 -3.63 4.59
N ARG A 114 -30.97 -2.45 4.05
CA ARG A 114 -30.14 -1.24 4.13
C ARG A 114 -29.95 -0.75 5.56
N GLU A 115 -30.95 -0.97 6.41
CA GLU A 115 -30.94 -0.58 7.83
C GLU A 115 -29.98 -1.44 8.67
N GLU A 116 -29.67 -2.66 8.22
CA GLU A 116 -28.71 -3.55 8.85
C GLU A 116 -27.25 -3.23 8.48
N GLU A 117 -27.01 -2.38 7.48
CA GLU A 117 -25.66 -2.00 7.05
C GLU A 117 -24.97 -1.13 8.12
N ILE A 118 -23.75 -1.51 8.52
CA ILE A 118 -23.07 -0.89 9.67
C ILE A 118 -22.11 0.21 9.21
N SER A 119 -22.29 1.43 9.70
CA SER A 119 -21.40 2.55 9.39
C SER A 119 -19.99 2.36 9.95
N ILE A 120 -18.99 2.70 9.14
CA ILE A 120 -17.56 2.57 9.46
C ILE A 120 -16.91 3.96 9.39
N PRO A 121 -16.90 4.74 10.50
CA PRO A 121 -16.43 6.13 10.50
C PRO A 121 -14.96 6.33 10.10
N SER A 122 -14.14 5.29 10.18
CA SER A 122 -12.73 5.30 9.78
C SER A 122 -12.54 5.17 8.27
N TYR A 123 -13.57 4.80 7.50
CA TYR A 123 -13.49 4.63 6.05
C TYR A 123 -14.04 5.84 5.32
N THR A 124 -13.39 6.19 4.22
CA THR A 124 -13.87 7.20 3.27
C THR A 124 -13.75 6.64 1.86
N ALA A 125 -14.71 6.97 1.01
CA ALA A 125 -14.72 6.63 -0.41
C ALA A 125 -14.37 7.88 -1.22
N GLN A 126 -13.28 7.84 -2.00
CA GLN A 126 -12.80 9.00 -2.77
C GLN A 126 -12.85 8.70 -4.27
N ILE A 127 -13.58 9.52 -5.02
CA ILE A 127 -13.77 9.40 -6.47
C ILE A 127 -12.96 10.49 -7.17
N VAL A 128 -12.19 10.13 -8.20
CA VAL A 128 -11.44 11.10 -9.01
C VAL A 128 -12.39 11.85 -9.95
N VAL A 129 -12.61 13.14 -9.68
CA VAL A 129 -13.42 14.02 -10.52
C VAL A 129 -12.62 14.46 -11.75
N SER A 130 -11.42 14.99 -11.54
CA SER A 130 -10.56 15.52 -12.61
C SER A 130 -9.07 15.44 -12.25
N GLN A 131 -8.23 15.57 -13.29
CA GLN A 131 -6.78 15.69 -13.19
C GLN A 131 -6.33 16.84 -14.10
N LYS A 132 -5.46 17.73 -13.60
CA LYS A 132 -4.94 18.89 -14.33
C LYS A 132 -3.43 19.00 -14.16
N ASP A 133 -2.68 19.18 -15.26
CA ASP A 133 -1.24 19.50 -15.19
C ASP A 133 -1.09 20.94 -14.66
N VAL A 134 -0.37 21.09 -13.54
CA VAL A 134 -0.07 22.38 -12.89
C VAL A 134 1.45 22.56 -12.76
N THR A 135 2.23 21.80 -13.54
CA THR A 135 3.70 21.80 -13.48
C THR A 135 4.27 23.19 -13.69
N ASP A 136 3.86 23.88 -14.76
CA ASP A 136 4.46 25.18 -15.11
C ASP A 136 4.15 26.24 -14.04
N GLU A 137 2.95 26.20 -13.44
CA GLU A 137 2.55 27.12 -12.38
C GLU A 137 3.36 26.92 -11.08
N ILE A 138 3.72 25.68 -10.77
CA ILE A 138 4.58 25.37 -9.62
C ILE A 138 6.03 25.71 -9.94
N LEU A 139 6.54 25.22 -11.07
CA LEU A 139 7.95 25.36 -11.40
C LEU A 139 8.35 26.79 -11.76
N SER A 140 7.43 27.68 -12.17
CA SER A 140 7.71 29.10 -12.36
C SER A 140 8.02 29.86 -11.06
N SER A 141 7.69 29.28 -9.90
CA SER A 141 7.97 29.90 -8.59
C SER A 141 9.39 29.65 -8.08
N VAL A 142 10.17 28.82 -8.78
CA VAL A 142 11.48 28.36 -8.32
C VAL A 142 12.55 28.53 -9.39
N SER A 143 13.78 28.81 -8.97
CA SER A 143 14.95 28.88 -9.87
C SER A 143 15.97 27.78 -9.56
N ASP A 144 16.88 27.52 -10.50
CA ASP A 144 18.00 26.59 -10.31
C ASP A 144 19.08 27.12 -9.35
N THR A 145 19.02 28.40 -8.97
CA THR A 145 19.95 29.02 -8.03
C THR A 145 19.51 28.94 -6.58
N MET A 146 18.27 28.49 -6.31
CA MET A 146 17.80 28.27 -4.95
C MET A 146 18.47 27.03 -4.36
N ASN A 147 18.87 27.11 -3.09
CA ASN A 147 19.25 25.90 -2.35
C ASN A 147 18.04 24.96 -2.20
N GLU A 148 18.32 23.70 -1.92
CA GLU A 148 17.34 22.61 -1.94
C GLU A 148 16.23 22.80 -0.91
N GLU A 149 16.57 23.27 0.29
CA GLU A 149 15.60 23.52 1.37
C GLU A 149 14.63 24.64 1.00
N THR A 150 15.16 25.76 0.51
CA THR A 150 14.37 26.91 0.08
C THR A 150 13.47 26.53 -1.08
N ARG A 151 14.01 25.81 -2.07
CA ARG A 151 13.26 25.34 -3.24
C ARG A 151 12.10 24.43 -2.81
N ALA A 152 12.35 23.44 -1.95
CA ALA A 152 11.33 22.54 -1.46
C ALA A 152 10.22 23.29 -0.69
N LYS A 153 10.61 24.28 0.13
CA LYS A 153 9.65 25.13 0.85
C LYS A 153 8.78 25.95 -0.10
N VAL A 154 9.37 26.60 -1.11
CA VAL A 154 8.63 27.39 -2.10
C VAL A 154 7.66 26.52 -2.90
N ILE A 155 8.08 25.32 -3.32
CA ILE A 155 7.18 24.35 -3.96
C ILE A 155 6.02 23.98 -3.04
N GLN A 156 6.29 23.69 -1.76
CA GLN A 156 5.25 23.32 -0.81
C GLN A 156 4.30 24.48 -0.46
N ASP A 157 4.80 25.71 -0.42
CA ASP A 157 3.98 26.92 -0.27
C ASP A 157 3.07 27.09 -1.49
N LYS A 158 3.62 26.93 -2.70
CA LYS A 158 2.86 27.05 -3.95
C LYS A 158 1.82 25.94 -4.12
N ILE A 159 2.14 24.72 -3.74
CA ILE A 159 1.19 23.60 -3.69
C ILE A 159 0.00 23.95 -2.79
N ARG A 160 0.25 24.42 -1.56
CA ARG A 160 -0.81 24.81 -0.62
C ARG A 160 -1.66 25.96 -1.13
N GLU A 161 -1.05 26.93 -1.80
CA GLU A 161 -1.75 28.05 -2.44
C GLU A 161 -2.73 27.54 -3.51
N ILE A 162 -2.26 26.71 -4.44
CA ILE A 162 -3.08 26.16 -5.53
C ILE A 162 -4.18 25.25 -4.97
N GLU A 163 -3.86 24.30 -4.09
CA GLU A 163 -4.85 23.41 -3.48
C GLU A 163 -5.98 24.19 -2.78
N LYS A 164 -5.63 25.23 -2.01
CA LYS A 164 -6.60 26.10 -1.34
C LYS A 164 -7.46 26.88 -2.33
N ARG A 165 -6.84 27.45 -3.37
CA ARG A 165 -7.54 28.21 -4.42
C ARG A 165 -8.54 27.35 -5.17
N GLU A 166 -8.11 26.16 -5.61
CA GLU A 166 -8.92 25.26 -6.43
C GLU A 166 -9.99 24.54 -5.60
N LYS A 167 -9.75 24.33 -4.29
CA LYS A 167 -10.79 23.86 -3.37
C LYS A 167 -11.89 24.90 -3.18
N GLY A 168 -11.53 26.16 -2.94
CA GLY A 168 -12.48 27.24 -2.64
C GLY A 168 -13.47 26.85 -1.53
N ASP A 169 -14.75 27.21 -1.71
CA ASP A 169 -15.86 26.82 -0.83
C ASP A 169 -16.61 25.58 -1.34
N THR A 170 -15.97 24.75 -2.17
CA THR A 170 -16.60 23.55 -2.73
C THR A 170 -16.52 22.36 -1.77
N GLN A 171 -17.36 21.35 -2.02
CA GLN A 171 -17.34 20.08 -1.27
C GLN A 171 -16.18 19.15 -1.66
N TYR A 172 -15.39 19.51 -2.67
CA TYR A 172 -14.31 18.67 -3.19
C TYR A 172 -13.04 18.81 -2.34
N GLU A 173 -12.19 17.78 -2.43
CA GLU A 173 -10.82 17.85 -1.93
C GLU A 173 -9.85 17.95 -3.12
N CYS A 174 -9.01 18.98 -3.11
CA CYS A 174 -8.01 19.23 -4.14
C CYS A 174 -6.64 18.84 -3.60
N ARG A 175 -5.92 17.98 -4.31
CA ARG A 175 -4.58 17.49 -3.91
C ARG A 175 -3.62 17.49 -5.08
N ILE A 176 -2.46 18.09 -4.92
CA ILE A 176 -1.39 18.05 -5.90
C ILE A 176 -0.48 16.87 -5.61
N SER A 177 -0.25 16.05 -6.63
CA SER A 177 0.66 14.91 -6.57
C SER A 177 1.88 15.17 -7.45
N GLU A 178 3.04 14.85 -6.91
CA GLU A 178 4.32 14.90 -7.61
C GLU A 178 4.53 13.62 -8.43
N PHE A 179 4.95 13.77 -9.68
CA PHE A 179 5.29 12.69 -10.60
C PHE A 179 6.71 12.85 -11.10
N TYR A 180 7.32 11.70 -11.39
CA TYR A 180 8.71 11.63 -11.87
C TYR A 180 9.68 12.41 -10.97
N ASN A 181 9.56 12.24 -9.64
CA ASN A 181 10.40 12.92 -8.65
C ASN A 181 10.52 14.44 -8.86
N GLY A 182 9.41 15.12 -9.17
CA GLY A 182 9.38 16.59 -9.26
C GLY A 182 9.52 17.16 -10.66
N VAL A 183 9.57 16.32 -11.71
CA VAL A 183 9.52 16.79 -13.10
C VAL A 183 8.11 17.25 -13.48
N LYS A 184 7.07 16.61 -12.92
CA LYS A 184 5.67 16.93 -13.19
C LYS A 184 4.85 17.02 -11.92
N TYR A 185 3.84 17.90 -11.93
CA TYR A 185 2.87 18.06 -10.86
C TYR A 185 1.47 18.09 -11.43
N TYR A 186 0.58 17.26 -10.88
CA TYR A 186 -0.81 17.21 -11.29
C TYR A 186 -1.73 17.46 -10.10
N LEU A 187 -2.68 18.37 -10.28
CA LEU A 187 -3.79 18.61 -9.37
C LEU A 187 -4.87 17.56 -9.62
N PHE A 188 -5.26 16.85 -8.58
CA PHE A 188 -6.41 15.94 -8.56
C PHE A 188 -7.53 16.55 -7.74
N THR A 189 -8.74 16.54 -8.27
CA THR A 189 -9.97 16.90 -7.55
C THR A 189 -10.71 15.62 -7.20
N TYR A 190 -11.03 15.45 -5.92
CA TYR A 190 -11.72 14.28 -5.38
C TYR A 190 -13.09 14.66 -4.82
N GLU A 191 -14.09 13.84 -5.08
CA GLU A 191 -15.33 13.81 -4.31
C GLU A 191 -15.18 12.78 -3.19
N VAL A 192 -15.40 13.19 -1.93
CA VAL A 192 -15.03 12.37 -0.77
C VAL A 192 -16.21 12.09 0.15
N PHE A 193 -16.76 10.88 0.08
CA PHE A 193 -17.85 10.41 0.91
C PHE A 193 -17.36 9.89 2.26
N ARG A 194 -18.11 10.20 3.32
CA ARG A 194 -17.76 9.91 4.73
C ARG A 194 -18.77 9.03 5.46
N ASP A 195 -19.85 8.64 4.80
CA ASP A 195 -20.75 7.60 5.26
C ASP A 195 -20.55 6.38 4.36
N VAL A 196 -19.67 5.49 4.81
CA VAL A 196 -19.39 4.20 4.17
C VAL A 196 -19.81 3.11 5.13
N ARG A 197 -20.66 2.19 4.68
CA ARG A 197 -21.21 1.13 5.51
C ARG A 197 -20.77 -0.24 5.02
N LEU A 198 -20.48 -1.16 5.93
CA LEU A 198 -20.23 -2.56 5.59
C LEU A 198 -21.56 -3.23 5.23
N VAL A 199 -21.58 -3.97 4.12
CA VAL A 199 -22.76 -4.68 3.61
C VAL A 199 -22.56 -6.20 3.69
N TYR A 200 -21.39 -6.67 3.26
CA TYR A 200 -21.07 -8.08 3.23
C TYR A 200 -19.57 -8.32 3.44
N ALA A 201 -19.24 -9.37 4.18
CA ALA A 201 -17.91 -9.95 4.25
C ALA A 201 -18.04 -11.47 4.39
N PRO A 202 -17.36 -12.29 3.58
CA PRO A 202 -17.30 -13.72 3.83
C PRO A 202 -16.48 -13.99 5.12
N PRO A 203 -16.64 -15.16 5.75
CA PRO A 203 -15.74 -15.65 6.80
C PRO A 203 -14.26 -15.50 6.43
N THR A 204 -13.37 -15.28 7.39
CA THR A 204 -11.91 -15.27 7.16
C THR A 204 -11.43 -16.58 6.52
N ALA A 205 -12.07 -17.71 6.81
CA ALA A 205 -11.82 -19.01 6.17
C ALA A 205 -12.11 -19.03 4.65
N ILE A 206 -12.76 -18.01 4.09
CA ILE A 206 -12.95 -17.81 2.64
C ILE A 206 -12.17 -16.57 2.19
N GLY A 207 -12.40 -15.44 2.86
CA GLY A 207 -11.81 -14.13 2.56
C GLY A 207 -10.29 -14.06 2.72
N ASN A 208 -9.72 -15.03 3.44
CA ASN A 208 -8.29 -15.18 3.68
C ASN A 208 -7.88 -16.66 3.76
N TYR A 209 -8.54 -17.52 2.99
CA TYR A 209 -8.18 -18.94 2.93
C TYR A 209 -6.68 -19.10 2.59
N GLY A 210 -5.97 -19.89 3.40
CA GLY A 210 -4.52 -20.10 3.32
C GLY A 210 -3.67 -19.03 4.03
N GLY A 211 -4.28 -17.94 4.48
CA GLY A 211 -3.69 -16.95 5.37
C GLY A 211 -2.32 -16.46 4.94
N GLU A 212 -1.46 -16.22 5.93
CA GLU A 212 -0.08 -15.85 5.64
C GLU A 212 0.72 -16.99 5.04
N VAL A 213 0.30 -18.27 5.08
CA VAL A 213 1.05 -19.35 4.40
C VAL A 213 0.99 -19.13 2.89
N ASP A 214 -0.21 -18.94 2.36
CA ASP A 214 -0.45 -18.73 0.94
C ASP A 214 -0.11 -17.30 0.50
N ASN A 215 -0.06 -16.28 1.37
CA ASN A 215 0.20 -14.87 0.99
C ASN A 215 1.45 -14.70 0.09
N TRP A 216 1.28 -13.97 -1.02
CA TRP A 216 2.19 -13.85 -2.17
C TRP A 216 2.43 -15.10 -3.03
N TYR A 217 1.76 -16.23 -2.82
CA TYR A 217 1.96 -17.45 -3.62
C TYR A 217 0.84 -17.73 -4.62
N TRP A 218 1.21 -18.42 -5.69
CA TRP A 218 0.34 -19.12 -6.63
C TRP A 218 0.80 -20.60 -6.69
N PRO A 219 -0.11 -21.61 -6.71
CA PRO A 219 -1.57 -21.55 -6.84
C PRO A 219 -2.31 -20.96 -5.62
N ARG A 220 -3.36 -20.18 -5.88
CA ARG A 220 -4.14 -19.49 -4.84
C ARG A 220 -5.63 -19.82 -4.89
N HIS A 221 -6.27 -19.93 -3.73
CA HIS A 221 -7.66 -20.36 -3.59
C HIS A 221 -8.49 -19.46 -2.64
N THR A 222 -8.18 -18.16 -2.61
CA THR A 222 -8.78 -17.22 -1.66
C THR A 222 -9.94 -16.46 -2.29
N GLY A 223 -11.09 -16.43 -1.60
CA GLY A 223 -12.25 -15.61 -1.97
C GLY A 223 -12.14 -14.20 -1.41
N ASP A 224 -11.09 -13.47 -1.78
CA ASP A 224 -10.72 -12.17 -1.17
C ASP A 224 -11.63 -11.02 -1.67
N PHE A 225 -12.85 -10.95 -1.16
CA PHE A 225 -13.79 -9.88 -1.46
C PHE A 225 -14.65 -9.49 -0.26
N SER A 226 -15.11 -8.24 -0.25
CA SER A 226 -16.11 -7.69 0.65
C SER A 226 -16.95 -6.64 -0.09
N LEU A 227 -18.15 -6.37 0.42
CA LEU A 227 -19.03 -5.35 -0.11
C LEU A 227 -19.28 -4.25 0.93
N MET A 228 -19.17 -3.01 0.48
CA MET A 228 -19.50 -1.82 1.26
C MET A 228 -20.47 -0.95 0.47
N ARG A 229 -21.10 0.05 1.10
CA ARG A 229 -21.99 0.97 0.41
C ARG A 229 -21.69 2.41 0.77
N VAL A 230 -21.70 3.27 -0.24
CA VAL A 230 -21.59 4.71 -0.06
C VAL A 230 -22.98 5.29 0.17
N TYR A 231 -23.09 6.12 1.20
CA TYR A 231 -24.28 6.90 1.50
C TYR A 231 -24.00 8.39 1.34
N ALA A 232 -25.04 9.12 0.97
CA ALA A 232 -25.02 10.56 0.74
C ALA A 232 -26.29 11.18 1.33
N THR A 233 -26.33 12.51 1.42
CA THR A 233 -27.57 13.22 1.69
C THR A 233 -28.62 12.95 0.59
N PRO A 234 -29.91 13.19 0.83
CA PRO A 234 -30.95 13.00 -0.19
C PRO A 234 -30.72 13.79 -1.50
N ASP A 235 -30.00 14.91 -1.46
CA ASP A 235 -29.58 15.69 -2.64
C ASP A 235 -28.27 15.18 -3.28
N GLY A 236 -27.74 14.05 -2.82
CA GLY A 236 -26.60 13.35 -3.41
C GLY A 236 -25.22 13.86 -2.97
N LYS A 237 -25.14 14.72 -1.94
CA LYS A 237 -23.87 15.30 -1.48
C LYS A 237 -23.17 14.42 -0.43
N PRO A 238 -21.82 14.44 -0.39
CA PRO A 238 -21.09 13.80 0.69
C PRO A 238 -21.48 14.33 2.07
N ALA A 239 -21.76 13.41 3.00
CA ALA A 239 -21.99 13.72 4.40
C ALA A 239 -21.34 12.67 5.31
N ARG A 240 -21.23 13.01 6.60
CA ARG A 240 -20.99 12.02 7.65
C ARG A 240 -22.26 11.19 7.86
N TYR A 241 -22.12 10.09 8.59
CA TYR A 241 -23.24 9.23 8.95
C TYR A 241 -24.41 10.03 9.53
N ALA A 242 -25.58 9.80 8.94
CA ALA A 242 -26.88 10.21 9.43
C ALA A 242 -27.90 9.13 9.02
N LYS A 243 -28.96 8.94 9.82
CA LYS A 243 -29.97 7.91 9.56
C LYS A 243 -30.76 8.20 8.29
N GLU A 244 -30.87 9.48 7.94
CA GLU A 244 -31.60 10.03 6.81
C GLU A 244 -30.80 9.98 5.50
N ASN A 245 -29.50 9.66 5.57
CA ASN A 245 -28.69 9.48 4.37
C ASN A 245 -29.23 8.30 3.54
N VAL A 246 -29.15 8.44 2.22
CA VAL A 246 -29.63 7.44 1.25
C VAL A 246 -28.46 6.84 0.48
N PRO A 247 -28.61 5.62 -0.10
CA PRO A 247 -27.61 5.05 -0.98
C PRO A 247 -27.21 6.01 -2.10
N TYR A 248 -25.92 6.23 -2.27
CA TYR A 248 -25.38 7.10 -3.30
C TYR A 248 -25.65 6.52 -4.70
N LYS A 249 -26.02 7.38 -5.65
CA LYS A 249 -26.25 6.99 -7.05
C LYS A 249 -25.02 7.37 -7.87
N PRO A 250 -24.12 6.42 -8.19
CA PRO A 250 -22.91 6.73 -8.95
C PRO A 250 -23.24 7.07 -10.41
N LYS A 251 -22.38 7.89 -11.04
CA LYS A 251 -22.50 8.23 -12.46
C LYS A 251 -22.32 7.02 -13.37
N VAL A 252 -21.43 6.12 -12.96
CA VAL A 252 -21.09 4.87 -13.65
C VAL A 252 -20.92 3.79 -12.58
N TYR A 253 -21.44 2.60 -12.85
CA TYR A 253 -21.15 1.39 -12.11
C TYR A 253 -20.79 0.28 -13.10
N LEU A 254 -20.09 -0.74 -12.61
CA LEU A 254 -19.51 -1.80 -13.44
C LEU A 254 -20.41 -3.03 -13.43
N PRO A 255 -20.90 -3.49 -14.60
CA PRO A 255 -21.54 -4.80 -14.70
C PRO A 255 -20.56 -5.93 -14.39
N ILE A 256 -21.07 -7.07 -13.93
CA ILE A 256 -20.26 -8.26 -13.63
C ILE A 256 -20.48 -9.32 -14.71
N SER A 257 -19.40 -9.83 -15.29
CA SER A 257 -19.46 -10.80 -16.38
C SER A 257 -19.50 -12.23 -15.84
N MET A 258 -20.46 -13.04 -16.30
CA MET A 258 -20.51 -14.49 -16.08
C MET A 258 -19.94 -15.29 -17.27
N GLN A 259 -19.51 -14.61 -18.33
CA GLN A 259 -19.09 -15.24 -19.60
C GLN A 259 -17.75 -15.97 -19.50
N GLY A 260 -17.01 -15.80 -18.40
CA GLY A 260 -15.68 -16.37 -18.20
C GLY A 260 -14.64 -15.77 -19.14
N PHE A 261 -13.48 -16.41 -19.19
CA PHE A 261 -12.34 -16.00 -20.02
C PHE A 261 -11.48 -17.22 -20.34
N LYS A 262 -10.49 -17.04 -21.21
CA LYS A 262 -9.50 -18.07 -21.56
C LYS A 262 -8.10 -17.44 -21.56
N GLU A 263 -7.07 -18.27 -21.62
CA GLU A 263 -5.71 -17.79 -21.87
C GLU A 263 -5.67 -16.83 -23.07
N GLY A 264 -4.99 -15.70 -22.89
CA GLY A 264 -4.85 -14.62 -23.88
C GLY A 264 -6.02 -13.63 -23.93
N SER A 265 -7.10 -13.84 -23.17
CA SER A 265 -8.18 -12.85 -23.06
C SER A 265 -7.65 -11.52 -22.48
N PHE A 266 -8.00 -10.40 -23.12
CA PHE A 266 -7.67 -9.06 -22.63
C PHE A 266 -8.20 -8.81 -21.21
N ALA A 267 -7.38 -8.18 -20.39
CA ALA A 267 -7.72 -7.69 -19.08
C ALA A 267 -7.12 -6.28 -18.88
N MET A 268 -7.81 -5.45 -18.10
CA MET A 268 -7.31 -4.15 -17.66
C MET A 268 -7.71 -3.84 -16.22
N ILE A 269 -6.92 -2.99 -15.57
CA ILE A 269 -7.15 -2.50 -14.22
C ILE A 269 -7.05 -0.97 -14.22
N LEU A 270 -8.00 -0.32 -13.54
CA LEU A 270 -7.88 1.04 -13.04
C LEU A 270 -7.81 0.97 -11.51
N GLY A 271 -6.80 1.59 -10.91
CA GLY A 271 -6.62 1.54 -9.46
C GLY A 271 -5.61 2.53 -8.91
N PHE A 272 -5.34 2.45 -7.60
CA PHE A 272 -4.51 3.39 -6.86
C PHE A 272 -3.21 2.75 -6.33
N PRO A 273 -2.27 2.36 -7.21
CA PRO A 273 -1.02 1.75 -6.79
C PRO A 273 -0.24 2.68 -5.86
N GLY A 274 0.33 2.09 -4.82
CA GLY A 274 0.94 2.77 -3.68
C GLY A 274 2.25 3.45 -4.04
N ARG A 275 3.32 2.66 -4.14
CA ARG A 275 4.68 3.14 -4.41
C ARG A 275 5.46 2.10 -5.20
N THR A 276 6.24 2.58 -6.15
CA THR A 276 7.28 1.81 -6.85
C THR A 276 8.60 2.58 -6.85
N PHE A 277 9.66 1.91 -7.29
CA PHE A 277 11.05 2.37 -7.24
C PHE A 277 11.79 1.99 -8.54
N ARG A 278 11.10 2.03 -9.69
CA ARG A 278 11.55 1.52 -10.99
C ARG A 278 12.79 2.22 -11.52
N TYR A 279 12.97 3.47 -11.14
CA TYR A 279 14.02 4.37 -11.62
C TYR A 279 15.14 4.60 -10.61
N ARG A 280 15.22 3.80 -9.54
CA ARG A 280 16.33 3.87 -8.58
C ARG A 280 17.65 3.41 -9.21
N THR A 281 18.70 4.17 -8.96
CA THR A 281 20.08 3.88 -9.39
C THR A 281 20.69 2.73 -8.58
N SER A 282 21.84 2.22 -9.03
CA SER A 282 22.51 1.09 -8.37
C SER A 282 22.90 1.35 -6.91
N PRO A 283 23.40 2.53 -6.48
CA PRO A 283 23.70 2.77 -5.06
C PRO A 283 22.45 2.75 -4.18
N GLU A 284 21.31 3.19 -4.71
CA GLU A 284 20.03 3.20 -4.01
C GLU A 284 19.49 1.78 -3.79
N VAL A 285 19.53 0.97 -4.85
CA VAL A 285 19.13 -0.44 -4.79
C VAL A 285 20.10 -1.24 -3.90
N GLN A 286 21.40 -0.93 -3.95
CA GLN A 286 22.39 -1.57 -3.10
C GLN A 286 22.10 -1.34 -1.61
N LEU A 287 21.89 -0.08 -1.21
CA LEU A 287 21.58 0.23 0.20
C LEU A 287 20.31 -0.46 0.68
N ALA A 288 19.28 -0.48 -0.20
CA ALA A 288 18.03 -1.16 0.08
C ALA A 288 18.24 -2.67 0.32
N ARG A 289 18.94 -3.34 -0.59
CA ARG A 289 19.21 -4.79 -0.56
C ARG A 289 20.12 -5.20 0.59
N ASP A 290 21.20 -4.45 0.82
CA ASP A 290 22.30 -4.89 1.68
C ASP A 290 22.11 -4.49 3.15
N GLU A 291 21.34 -3.43 3.43
CA GLU A 291 21.15 -2.93 4.80
C GLU A 291 19.70 -2.63 5.16
N THR A 292 18.99 -1.81 4.38
CA THR A 292 17.69 -1.27 4.79
C THR A 292 16.63 -2.38 4.91
N LEU A 293 16.46 -3.23 3.89
CA LEU A 293 15.47 -4.31 3.93
C LEU A 293 15.82 -5.36 5.00
N PRO A 294 17.06 -5.91 5.07
CA PRO A 294 17.41 -6.89 6.10
C PRO A 294 17.18 -6.39 7.53
N LEU A 295 17.58 -5.16 7.84
CA LEU A 295 17.34 -4.57 9.17
C LEU A 295 15.85 -4.40 9.45
N THR A 296 15.09 -3.85 8.49
CA THR A 296 13.65 -3.65 8.66
C THR A 296 12.91 -4.98 8.87
N ILE A 297 13.27 -6.02 8.11
CA ILE A 297 12.75 -7.39 8.25
C ILE A 297 12.99 -7.91 9.67
N SER A 298 14.21 -7.75 10.20
CA SER A 298 14.54 -8.19 11.56
C SER A 298 13.68 -7.49 12.61
N LEU A 299 13.56 -6.15 12.52
CA LEU A 299 12.77 -5.36 13.47
C LEU A 299 11.27 -5.65 13.38
N VAL A 300 10.72 -5.84 12.17
CA VAL A 300 9.31 -6.24 11.99
C VAL A 300 9.06 -7.62 12.57
N LYS A 301 9.91 -8.60 12.27
CA LYS A 301 9.74 -9.98 12.76
C LYS A 301 9.72 -10.04 14.29
N THR A 302 10.67 -9.37 14.96
CA THR A 302 10.70 -9.31 16.43
C THR A 302 9.37 -8.81 17.01
N ARG A 303 8.73 -7.82 16.39
CA ARG A 303 7.46 -7.29 16.86
C ARG A 303 6.30 -8.22 16.62
N MET A 304 6.26 -8.84 15.44
CA MET A 304 5.25 -9.86 15.12
C MET A 304 5.30 -11.00 16.13
N ASP A 305 6.50 -11.52 16.44
CA ASP A 305 6.68 -12.62 17.40
C ASP A 305 6.16 -12.26 18.80
N ILE A 306 6.41 -11.03 19.26
CA ILE A 306 5.95 -10.56 20.57
C ILE A 306 4.43 -10.43 20.61
N ILE A 307 3.82 -9.91 19.55
CA ILE A 307 2.36 -9.77 19.45
C ILE A 307 1.71 -11.16 19.40
N GLU A 308 2.25 -12.08 18.60
CA GLU A 308 1.77 -13.46 18.50
C GLU A 308 1.85 -14.20 19.84
N GLN A 309 2.95 -14.04 20.56
CA GLN A 309 3.09 -14.61 21.90
C GLN A 309 2.12 -13.96 22.90
N GLY A 310 1.84 -12.67 22.75
CA GLY A 310 1.00 -11.90 23.66
C GLY A 310 -0.49 -12.21 23.56
N TRP A 311 -0.98 -12.62 22.39
CA TRP A 311 -2.38 -13.04 22.22
C TRP A 311 -2.59 -14.54 22.30
N LYS A 312 -1.52 -15.33 22.50
CA LYS A 312 -1.62 -16.78 22.57
C LYS A 312 -2.60 -17.14 23.69
N ASP A 313 -3.68 -17.82 23.31
CA ASP A 313 -4.80 -18.21 24.19
C ASP A 313 -5.70 -17.05 24.68
N ASN A 314 -5.64 -15.87 24.06
CA ASN A 314 -6.51 -14.72 24.38
C ASN A 314 -7.17 -14.11 23.13
N ARG A 315 -8.40 -14.56 22.83
CA ARG A 315 -9.16 -14.12 21.65
C ARG A 315 -9.45 -12.62 21.62
N ALA A 316 -9.67 -11.97 22.77
CA ALA A 316 -9.94 -10.54 22.81
C ALA A 316 -8.71 -9.72 22.38
N VAL A 317 -7.51 -10.12 22.84
CA VAL A 317 -6.24 -9.50 22.43
C VAL A 317 -5.94 -9.80 20.96
N GLU A 318 -6.22 -11.02 20.51
CA GLU A 318 -6.07 -11.41 19.12
C GLU A 318 -6.93 -10.51 18.20
N ILE A 319 -8.23 -10.36 18.49
CA ILE A 319 -9.13 -9.47 17.73
C ILE A 319 -8.63 -8.03 17.75
N ALA A 320 -8.15 -7.52 18.89
CA ALA A 320 -7.66 -6.15 19.02
C ALA A 320 -6.42 -5.88 18.15
N TYR A 321 -5.51 -6.85 18.04
CA TYR A 321 -4.26 -6.71 17.28
C TYR A 321 -4.33 -7.27 15.86
N ALA A 322 -5.38 -8.01 15.48
CA ALA A 322 -5.47 -8.74 14.21
C ALA A 322 -5.15 -7.87 12.99
N SER A 323 -5.76 -6.69 12.89
CA SER A 323 -5.51 -5.78 11.75
C SER A 323 -4.07 -5.25 11.73
N ARG A 324 -3.51 -4.91 12.90
CA ARG A 324 -2.14 -4.36 13.02
C ARG A 324 -1.11 -5.43 12.67
N TRP A 325 -1.27 -6.63 13.22
CA TRP A 325 -0.38 -7.76 12.95
C TRP A 325 -0.43 -8.18 11.48
N ARG A 326 -1.62 -8.30 10.89
CA ARG A 326 -1.78 -8.66 9.47
C ARG A 326 -1.08 -7.67 8.53
N GLY A 327 -1.21 -6.37 8.81
CA GLY A 327 -0.49 -5.34 8.06
C GLY A 327 1.04 -5.51 8.13
N MET A 328 1.57 -5.87 9.30
CA MET A 328 2.99 -6.18 9.48
C MET A 328 3.40 -7.48 8.78
N ALA A 329 2.59 -8.53 8.88
CA ALA A 329 2.87 -9.82 8.24
C ALA A 329 2.96 -9.71 6.71
N ASN A 330 2.02 -8.98 6.11
CA ASN A 330 2.04 -8.71 4.68
C ASN A 330 3.29 -7.91 4.27
N GLY A 331 3.61 -6.83 4.99
CA GLY A 331 4.81 -6.04 4.72
C GLY A 331 6.10 -6.85 4.90
N TYR A 332 6.17 -7.68 5.95
CA TYR A 332 7.28 -8.59 6.22
C TYR A 332 7.53 -9.56 5.06
N LYS A 333 6.46 -10.24 4.60
CA LYS A 333 6.54 -11.16 3.46
C LYS A 333 6.93 -10.45 2.16
N ASN A 334 6.35 -9.27 1.89
CA ASN A 334 6.72 -8.47 0.73
C ASN A 334 8.21 -8.10 0.74
N MET A 335 8.75 -7.67 1.89
CA MET A 335 10.18 -7.35 1.99
C MET A 335 11.08 -8.58 1.82
N LEU A 336 10.70 -9.74 2.37
CA LEU A 336 11.42 -11.01 2.14
C LEU A 336 11.41 -11.40 0.65
N GLY A 337 10.23 -11.38 0.02
CA GLY A 337 10.08 -11.71 -1.40
C GLY A 337 10.81 -10.73 -2.31
N THR A 338 10.82 -9.44 -1.95
CA THR A 338 11.62 -8.41 -2.63
C THR A 338 13.10 -8.73 -2.56
N LEU A 339 13.63 -9.02 -1.36
CA LEU A 339 15.05 -9.33 -1.17
C LEU A 339 15.46 -10.59 -1.93
N GLU A 340 14.63 -11.62 -1.92
CA GLU A 340 14.87 -12.84 -2.67
C GLU A 340 14.79 -12.62 -4.18
N GLY A 341 13.80 -11.88 -4.65
CA GLY A 341 13.66 -11.50 -6.06
C GLY A 341 14.81 -10.63 -6.55
N MET A 342 15.36 -9.74 -5.72
CA MET A 342 16.56 -8.95 -6.01
C MET A 342 17.79 -9.85 -6.25
N ARG A 343 17.91 -10.95 -5.49
CA ARG A 343 18.98 -11.95 -5.71
C ARG A 343 18.75 -12.74 -6.99
N ARG A 344 17.55 -13.31 -7.17
CA ARG A 344 17.21 -14.14 -8.33
C ARG A 344 17.36 -13.41 -9.66
N SER A 345 17.02 -12.13 -9.70
CA SER A 345 17.11 -11.30 -10.91
C SER A 345 18.50 -10.73 -11.18
N ASP A 346 19.47 -10.94 -10.28
CA ASP A 346 20.76 -10.23 -10.28
C ASP A 346 20.56 -8.71 -10.49
N ILE A 347 19.68 -8.11 -9.66
CA ILE A 347 19.23 -6.74 -9.86
C ILE A 347 20.40 -5.74 -9.89
N MET A 348 21.49 -6.03 -9.19
CA MET A 348 22.66 -5.15 -9.19
C MET A 348 23.36 -5.13 -10.53
N LYS A 349 23.47 -6.27 -11.22
CA LYS A 349 23.97 -6.31 -12.60
C LYS A 349 23.07 -5.52 -13.53
N VAL A 350 21.74 -5.70 -13.43
CA VAL A 350 20.75 -4.97 -14.23
C VAL A 350 20.89 -3.45 -14.01
N ARG A 351 21.00 -3.00 -12.75
CA ARG A 351 21.11 -1.58 -12.41
C ARG A 351 22.43 -0.96 -12.78
N ASN A 352 23.55 -1.64 -12.51
CA ASN A 352 24.87 -1.15 -12.92
C ASN A 352 24.96 -0.98 -14.44
N GLU A 353 24.39 -1.93 -15.20
CA GLU A 353 24.36 -1.83 -16.65
C GLU A 353 23.46 -0.70 -17.15
N SER A 354 22.27 -0.53 -16.56
CA SER A 354 21.39 0.60 -16.86
C SER A 354 22.06 1.96 -16.58
N ASP A 355 22.72 2.10 -15.42
CA ASP A 355 23.42 3.33 -15.04
C ASP A 355 24.59 3.62 -15.99
N ARG A 356 25.36 2.59 -16.38
CA ARG A 356 26.44 2.70 -17.37
C ARG A 356 25.91 3.19 -18.72
N GLN A 357 24.86 2.57 -19.24
CA GLN A 357 24.25 2.95 -20.52
C GLN A 357 23.70 4.38 -20.50
N LEU A 358 23.05 4.78 -19.41
CA LEU A 358 22.57 6.14 -19.24
C LEU A 358 23.74 7.15 -19.24
N GLN A 359 24.82 6.85 -18.51
CA GLN A 359 25.99 7.72 -18.48
C GLN A 359 26.67 7.86 -19.86
N GLU A 360 26.74 6.77 -20.62
CA GLU A 360 27.25 6.77 -22.00
C GLU A 360 26.38 7.62 -22.92
N PHE A 361 25.06 7.49 -22.82
CA PHE A 361 24.11 8.33 -23.56
C PHE A 361 24.29 9.81 -23.20
N ILE A 362 24.35 10.16 -21.92
CA ILE A 362 24.60 11.53 -21.45
C ILE A 362 25.91 12.07 -22.02
N ASN A 363 26.98 11.27 -22.00
CA ASN A 363 28.31 11.67 -22.50
C ASN A 363 28.37 11.82 -24.03
N SER A 364 27.48 11.16 -24.77
CA SER A 364 27.43 11.24 -26.24
C SER A 364 26.94 12.59 -26.77
N ARG A 365 26.32 13.41 -25.90
CA ARG A 365 25.74 14.71 -26.22
C ARG A 365 26.29 15.79 -25.30
N SER A 366 26.92 16.82 -25.86
CA SER A 366 27.56 17.88 -25.08
C SER A 366 26.57 18.66 -24.20
N ASP A 367 25.37 18.93 -24.70
CA ASP A 367 24.30 19.62 -23.97
C ASP A 367 23.80 18.79 -22.76
N LEU A 368 23.59 17.49 -22.95
CA LEU A 368 23.20 16.58 -21.85
C LEU A 368 24.34 16.41 -20.85
N LYS A 369 25.58 16.27 -21.32
CA LYS A 369 26.76 16.15 -20.45
C LYS A 369 26.92 17.37 -19.54
N THR A 370 26.73 18.57 -20.07
CA THR A 370 26.77 19.81 -19.27
C THR A 370 25.70 19.82 -18.18
N LYS A 371 24.49 19.33 -18.48
CA LYS A 371 23.35 19.38 -17.55
C LYS A 371 23.31 18.21 -16.55
N TYR A 372 23.64 17.00 -16.98
CA TYR A 372 23.41 15.75 -16.24
C TYR A 372 24.68 14.94 -15.95
N GLY A 373 25.85 15.38 -16.44
CA GLY A 373 27.07 14.58 -16.45
C GLY A 373 27.53 14.04 -15.09
N ASN A 374 27.20 14.73 -13.99
CA ASN A 374 27.60 14.36 -12.63
C ASN A 374 26.49 13.66 -11.82
N VAL A 375 25.25 13.60 -12.33
CA VAL A 375 24.07 13.18 -11.54
C VAL A 375 24.27 11.81 -10.89
N LEU A 376 24.76 10.81 -11.63
CA LEU A 376 24.98 9.46 -11.09
C LEU A 376 26.11 9.42 -10.05
N ALA A 377 27.18 10.20 -10.27
CA ALA A 377 28.29 10.30 -9.33
C ALA A 377 27.88 10.99 -8.02
N ASP A 378 27.08 12.05 -8.12
CA ASP A 378 26.57 12.80 -6.96
C ASP A 378 25.59 11.94 -6.14
N ILE A 379 24.69 11.19 -6.80
CA ILE A 379 23.82 10.23 -6.12
C ILE A 379 24.65 9.19 -5.36
N LYS A 380 25.68 8.62 -6.00
CA LYS A 380 26.56 7.66 -5.34
C LYS A 380 27.23 8.27 -4.11
N SER A 381 27.75 9.50 -4.22
CA SER A 381 28.41 10.19 -3.10
C SER A 381 27.46 10.40 -1.92
N LEU A 382 26.21 10.83 -2.17
CA LEU A 382 25.20 10.97 -1.11
C LEU A 382 24.86 9.64 -0.44
N TYR A 383 24.81 8.55 -1.21
CA TYR A 383 24.53 7.22 -0.66
C TYR A 383 25.70 6.65 0.14
N ASP A 384 26.93 6.99 -0.22
CA ASP A 384 28.12 6.66 0.59
C ASP A 384 28.14 7.46 1.91
N GLU A 385 27.56 8.66 1.94
CA GLU A 385 27.39 9.44 3.18
C GLU A 385 26.27 8.88 4.07
N ILE A 386 25.07 8.65 3.53
CA ILE A 386 23.89 8.25 4.32
C ILE A 386 24.05 6.85 4.95
N LYS A 387 24.84 5.96 4.33
CA LYS A 387 25.21 4.64 4.88
C LYS A 387 25.74 4.72 6.31
N LYS A 388 26.47 5.78 6.65
CA LYS A 388 27.02 6.03 7.99
C LYS A 388 25.95 6.22 9.07
N TYR A 389 24.70 6.46 8.68
CA TYR A 389 23.59 6.72 9.59
C TYR A 389 22.40 5.79 9.35
N ASN A 390 22.46 4.91 8.34
CA ASN A 390 21.30 4.19 7.84
C ASN A 390 20.69 3.23 8.88
N ARG A 391 21.53 2.50 9.62
CA ARG A 391 21.04 1.59 10.65
C ARG A 391 20.52 2.36 11.86
N LYS A 392 21.25 3.43 12.26
CA LYS A 392 20.81 4.32 13.35
C LYS A 392 19.45 4.94 13.06
N GLN A 393 19.23 5.52 11.89
CA GLN A 393 17.96 6.18 11.54
C GLN A 393 16.78 5.21 11.54
N ILE A 394 16.96 3.99 11.00
CA ILE A 394 15.90 3.00 10.91
C ILE A 394 15.51 2.55 12.32
N THR A 395 16.50 2.13 13.12
CA THR A 395 16.26 1.60 14.46
C THR A 395 15.75 2.68 15.41
N LEU A 396 16.29 3.90 15.35
CA LEU A 396 15.80 5.02 16.16
C LEU A 396 14.37 5.40 15.79
N GLY A 397 14.06 5.44 14.48
CA GLY A 397 12.69 5.67 14.01
C GLY A 397 11.70 4.62 14.52
N GLN A 398 12.08 3.34 14.53
CA GLN A 398 11.24 2.29 15.11
C GLN A 398 11.10 2.46 16.63
N LEU A 399 12.18 2.74 17.35
CA LEU A 399 12.16 2.98 18.80
C LEU A 399 11.24 4.15 19.18
N SER A 400 11.19 5.20 18.36
CA SER A 400 10.38 6.40 18.61
C SER A 400 8.90 6.25 18.27
N THR A 401 8.52 5.39 17.32
CA THR A 401 7.17 5.44 16.70
C THR A 401 6.34 4.18 16.87
N VAL A 402 6.94 3.07 17.28
CA VAL A 402 6.26 1.77 17.28
C VAL A 402 5.58 1.46 18.60
N ASN A 403 6.22 1.84 19.71
CA ASN A 403 5.71 1.60 21.05
C ASN A 403 4.66 2.68 21.39
N ASP A 404 3.48 2.26 21.81
CA ASP A 404 2.34 3.15 22.01
C ASP A 404 2.55 4.07 23.22
N MET A 405 3.22 3.57 24.27
CA MET A 405 3.58 4.37 25.44
C MET A 405 4.65 5.43 25.14
N ILE A 406 5.67 5.14 24.32
CA ILE A 406 6.65 6.14 23.86
C ILE A 406 6.00 7.20 22.98
N ASN A 407 5.04 6.81 22.13
CA ASN A 407 4.25 7.75 21.35
C ASN A 407 3.41 8.67 22.25
N LEU A 408 2.74 8.12 23.26
CA LEU A 408 1.97 8.88 24.23
C LEU A 408 2.87 9.83 25.03
N ALA A 409 4.01 9.35 25.51
CA ALA A 409 5.03 10.14 26.20
C ALA A 409 5.54 11.30 25.35
N SER A 410 5.77 11.08 24.06
CA SER A 410 6.16 12.13 23.12
C SER A 410 5.08 13.20 22.95
N ARG A 411 3.79 12.84 23.02
CA ARG A 411 2.68 13.80 23.03
C ARG A 411 2.64 14.60 24.33
N PHE A 412 2.85 13.97 25.47
CA PHE A 412 2.98 14.66 26.77
C PHE A 412 4.18 15.61 26.79
N ARG A 413 5.33 15.19 26.27
CA ARG A 413 6.51 16.05 26.08
C ARG A 413 6.18 17.28 25.24
N ASN A 414 5.53 17.10 24.09
CA ASN A 414 5.15 18.21 23.22
C ASN A 414 4.14 19.15 23.87
N TYR A 415 3.21 18.59 24.66
CA TYR A 415 2.28 19.36 25.49
C TYR A 415 3.01 20.17 26.57
N ALA A 416 3.94 19.56 27.31
CA ALA A 416 4.77 20.23 28.30
C ALA A 416 5.62 21.35 27.69
N ASN A 417 6.20 21.13 26.51
CA ASN A 417 6.95 22.16 25.78
C ASN A 417 6.07 23.29 25.21
N SER A 418 4.75 23.15 25.24
CA SER A 418 3.82 24.22 24.83
C SER A 418 3.54 25.25 25.93
N PHE A 419 4.02 25.00 27.14
CA PHE A 419 3.90 25.93 28.26
C PHE A 419 4.62 27.25 27.94
N ALA A 420 3.88 28.35 28.00
CA ALA A 420 4.38 29.70 27.80
C ALA A 420 3.79 30.66 28.84
N LYS A 421 4.49 31.77 29.14
CA LYS A 421 3.97 32.80 30.04
C LYS A 421 2.79 33.51 29.41
N ASP A 422 1.66 33.53 30.11
CA ASP A 422 0.49 34.33 29.73
C ASP A 422 0.70 35.83 30.03
N SER A 423 -0.30 36.67 29.74
CA SER A 423 -0.26 38.11 30.00
C SER A 423 -0.10 38.48 31.47
N THR A 424 -0.29 37.52 32.39
CA THR A 424 -0.09 37.69 33.84
C THR A 424 1.28 37.17 34.30
N GLY A 425 2.10 36.66 33.38
CA GLY A 425 3.41 36.07 33.66
C GLY A 425 3.35 34.63 34.16
N LYS A 426 2.15 34.02 34.24
CA LYS A 426 1.96 32.64 34.69
C LYS A 426 2.18 31.68 33.54
N MET A 427 2.89 30.58 33.79
CA MET A 427 3.08 29.54 32.78
C MET A 427 1.77 28.81 32.49
N ARG A 428 1.37 28.76 31.22
CA ARG A 428 0.14 28.12 30.75
C ARG A 428 0.41 27.29 29.49
N PRO A 429 -0.12 26.07 29.38
CA PRO A 429 0.00 25.27 28.18
C PRO A 429 -0.92 25.75 27.04
N SER A 430 -0.64 25.25 25.84
CA SER A 430 -1.61 25.28 24.74
C SER A 430 -2.88 24.50 25.10
N THR A 431 -4.01 25.20 25.16
CA THR A 431 -5.32 24.58 25.42
C THR A 431 -5.69 23.58 24.32
N SER A 432 -5.40 23.90 23.06
CA SER A 432 -5.66 22.99 21.94
C SER A 432 -4.83 21.71 22.03
N MET A 433 -3.56 21.79 22.43
CA MET A 433 -2.73 20.58 22.59
C MET A 433 -3.21 19.73 23.76
N ARG A 434 -3.62 20.36 24.88
CA ARG A 434 -4.22 19.65 26.02
C ARG A 434 -5.46 18.88 25.60
N ASP A 435 -6.40 19.56 24.95
CA ASP A 435 -7.71 19.00 24.62
C ASP A 435 -7.55 17.89 23.57
N ASN A 436 -6.69 18.08 22.55
CA ASN A 436 -6.35 17.02 21.59
C ASN A 436 -5.73 15.78 22.27
N LEU A 437 -4.86 15.98 23.26
CA LEU A 437 -4.25 14.86 24.00
C LEU A 437 -5.28 14.15 24.88
N ARG A 438 -6.10 14.92 25.62
CA ARG A 438 -7.22 14.40 26.42
C ARG A 438 -8.16 13.54 25.58
N ASP A 439 -8.55 14.02 24.40
CA ASP A 439 -9.51 13.33 23.54
C ASP A 439 -8.88 12.09 22.85
N ALA A 440 -7.55 12.06 22.73
CA ALA A 440 -6.83 10.91 22.18
C ALA A 440 -6.60 9.77 23.19
N ILE A 441 -6.43 10.08 24.47
CA ILE A 441 -6.11 9.10 25.53
C ILE A 441 -7.06 7.89 25.54
N PRO A 442 -8.40 8.05 25.58
CA PRO A 442 -9.32 6.91 25.59
C PRO A 442 -9.14 5.97 24.39
N ASN A 443 -8.90 6.52 23.21
CA ASN A 443 -8.73 5.73 21.99
C ASN A 443 -7.42 4.92 22.00
N ILE A 444 -6.34 5.49 22.53
CA ILE A 444 -5.06 4.78 22.70
C ILE A 444 -5.27 3.58 23.62
N PHE A 445 -5.85 3.81 24.80
CA PHE A 445 -6.07 2.75 25.80
C PHE A 445 -7.08 1.68 25.37
N LYS A 446 -8.00 1.99 24.45
CA LYS A 446 -8.88 1.00 23.84
C LYS A 446 -8.13 0.00 22.94
N SER A 447 -7.00 0.42 22.36
CA SER A 447 -6.25 -0.37 21.37
C SER A 447 -4.98 -1.03 21.90
N ILE A 448 -4.48 -0.58 23.05
CA ILE A 448 -3.21 -1.03 23.62
C ILE A 448 -3.40 -2.22 24.57
N ASN A 449 -2.47 -3.16 24.53
CA ASN A 449 -2.22 -4.11 25.60
C ASN A 449 -0.87 -3.76 26.23
N LEU A 450 -0.87 -3.32 27.49
CA LEU A 450 0.34 -2.82 28.16
C LEU A 450 1.41 -3.91 28.36
N ASP A 451 1.04 -5.19 28.46
CA ASP A 451 2.03 -6.28 28.55
C ASP A 451 2.77 -6.49 27.23
N ILE A 452 2.03 -6.48 26.12
CA ILE A 452 2.61 -6.52 24.77
C ILE A 452 3.48 -5.28 24.55
N ASP A 453 2.98 -4.09 24.87
CA ASP A 453 3.71 -2.84 24.69
C ASP A 453 5.02 -2.83 25.49
N ARG A 454 4.99 -3.33 26.74
CA ARG A 454 6.16 -3.50 27.61
C ARG A 454 7.22 -4.40 26.98
N LYS A 455 6.81 -5.58 26.51
CA LYS A 455 7.72 -6.54 25.84
C LYS A 455 8.28 -5.96 24.55
N LEU A 456 7.47 -5.23 23.77
CA LEU A 456 7.92 -4.54 22.56
C LEU A 456 9.00 -3.50 22.87
N LEU A 457 8.82 -2.67 23.91
CA LEU A 457 9.81 -1.66 24.28
C LEU A 457 11.15 -2.29 24.66
N ALA A 458 11.13 -3.30 25.53
CA ALA A 458 12.34 -4.01 25.95
C ALA A 458 13.08 -4.60 24.74
N ALA A 459 12.35 -5.27 23.84
CA ALA A 459 12.93 -5.85 22.63
C ALA A 459 13.51 -4.79 21.68
N MET A 460 12.86 -3.63 21.52
CA MET A 460 13.37 -2.56 20.66
C MET A 460 14.62 -1.88 21.26
N ILE A 461 14.71 -1.74 22.59
CA ILE A 461 15.94 -1.27 23.26
C ILE A 461 17.08 -2.28 23.06
N LEU A 462 16.80 -3.58 23.19
CA LEU A 462 17.80 -4.63 22.92
C LEU A 462 18.25 -4.60 21.45
N LYS A 463 17.32 -4.45 20.50
CA LYS A 463 17.67 -4.30 19.07
C LYS A 463 18.49 -3.04 18.78
N ALA A 464 18.18 -1.93 19.43
CA ALA A 464 18.98 -0.71 19.35
C ALA A 464 20.41 -0.91 19.87
N SER A 465 20.61 -1.76 20.87
CA SER A 465 21.93 -2.08 21.41
C SER A 465 22.83 -2.88 20.47
N GLU A 466 22.25 -3.56 19.48
CA GLU A 466 22.96 -4.39 18.49
C GLU A 466 23.56 -3.56 17.35
N LEU A 467 23.32 -2.24 17.31
CA LEU A 467 23.90 -1.35 16.30
C LEU A 467 25.44 -1.36 16.36
N PRO A 468 26.14 -1.14 15.23
CA PRO A 468 27.60 -1.00 15.26
C PRO A 468 28.01 0.26 16.03
N ASP A 469 29.22 0.27 16.58
CA ASP A 469 29.72 1.32 17.50
C ASP A 469 29.59 2.74 16.93
N ASP A 470 29.82 2.91 15.62
CA ASP A 470 29.72 4.19 14.91
C ASP A 470 28.27 4.65 14.65
N GLN A 471 27.29 3.80 14.93
CA GLN A 471 25.86 4.05 14.74
C GLN A 471 25.02 3.85 16.00
N GLN A 472 25.65 3.70 17.17
CA GLN A 472 24.96 3.55 18.44
C GLN A 472 24.01 4.74 18.72
N ILE A 473 22.87 4.44 19.35
CA ILE A 473 21.93 5.45 19.87
C ILE A 473 22.40 5.83 21.27
N GLU A 474 22.62 7.12 21.51
CA GLU A 474 23.35 7.57 22.70
C GLU A 474 22.60 7.24 23.99
N THR A 475 21.28 7.43 23.97
CA THR A 475 20.39 7.09 25.08
C THR A 475 20.49 5.60 25.44
N VAL A 476 20.47 4.73 24.43
CA VAL A 476 20.54 3.27 24.61
C VAL A 476 21.94 2.84 25.07
N ARG A 477 22.99 3.42 24.49
CA ARG A 477 24.38 3.18 24.88
C ARG A 477 24.62 3.53 26.35
N LYS A 478 24.15 4.69 26.80
CA LYS A 478 24.24 5.14 28.20
C LYS A 478 23.44 4.25 29.15
N LEU A 479 22.21 3.88 28.75
CA LEU A 479 21.36 2.99 29.54
C LEU A 479 22.05 1.64 29.80
N ILE A 480 22.57 1.02 28.74
CA ILE A 480 23.15 -0.33 28.82
C ILE A 480 24.51 -0.32 29.51
N GLY A 481 25.34 0.69 29.21
CA GLY A 481 26.72 0.75 29.67
C GLY A 481 27.53 -0.45 29.18
N ASN A 482 28.29 -1.08 30.07
CA ASN A 482 29.17 -2.22 29.73
C ASN A 482 28.48 -3.59 29.89
N ARG A 483 27.15 -3.65 30.06
CA ARG A 483 26.43 -4.90 30.29
C ARG A 483 26.30 -5.71 29.00
N THR A 484 26.51 -7.02 29.07
CA THR A 484 26.42 -7.95 27.94
C THR A 484 25.63 -9.21 28.31
N GLY A 485 25.18 -9.95 27.29
CA GLY A 485 24.43 -11.20 27.45
C GLY A 485 23.20 -11.08 28.36
N VAL A 486 22.97 -12.10 29.18
CA VAL A 486 21.81 -12.18 30.10
C VAL A 486 21.73 -10.97 31.04
N LYS A 487 22.87 -10.45 31.54
CA LYS A 487 22.89 -9.26 32.42
C LYS A 487 22.34 -8.01 31.73
N LYS A 488 22.52 -7.89 30.41
CA LYS A 488 21.96 -6.81 29.60
C LYS A 488 20.44 -6.97 29.49
N GLU A 489 19.98 -8.18 29.18
CA GLU A 489 18.56 -8.50 29.02
C GLU A 489 17.78 -8.29 30.33
N GLU A 490 18.28 -8.79 31.45
CA GLU A 490 17.69 -8.59 32.78
C GLU A 490 17.62 -7.11 33.17
N TYR A 491 18.69 -6.35 32.88
CA TYR A 491 18.71 -4.92 33.18
C TYR A 491 17.73 -4.12 32.32
N VAL A 492 17.67 -4.39 31.01
CA VAL A 492 16.70 -3.72 30.11
C VAL A 492 15.28 -4.06 30.54
N LYS A 493 15.00 -5.33 30.86
CA LYS A 493 13.70 -5.75 31.37
C LYS A 493 13.33 -4.96 32.63
N LYS A 494 14.22 -4.94 33.64
CA LYS A 494 13.98 -4.19 34.88
C LYS A 494 13.74 -2.70 34.61
N PHE A 495 14.58 -2.07 33.80
CA PHE A 495 14.41 -0.65 33.45
C PHE A 495 13.04 -0.38 32.82
N VAL A 496 12.60 -1.25 31.91
CA VAL A 496 11.29 -1.13 31.30
C VAL A 496 10.18 -1.39 32.31
N ASP A 497 10.30 -2.40 33.18
CA ASP A 497 9.32 -2.66 34.25
C ASP A 497 9.16 -1.41 35.14
N ASP A 498 10.28 -0.81 35.58
CA ASP A 498 10.30 0.41 36.38
C ASP A 498 9.59 1.60 35.65
N LEU A 499 9.78 1.75 34.32
CA LEU A 499 9.06 2.78 33.54
C LEU A 499 7.53 2.62 33.60
N TYR A 500 7.02 1.39 33.50
CA TYR A 500 5.58 1.14 33.52
C TYR A 500 4.98 1.24 34.93
N GLU A 501 5.77 0.96 35.97
CA GLU A 501 5.33 1.03 37.37
C GLU A 501 5.35 2.46 37.92
N ASP A 502 6.38 3.24 37.59
CA ASP A 502 6.60 4.56 38.19
C ASP A 502 5.88 5.70 37.43
N SER A 503 5.60 5.51 36.14
CA SER A 503 4.98 6.54 35.30
C SER A 503 3.50 6.80 35.61
N LYS A 504 3.06 8.03 35.36
CA LYS A 504 1.69 8.55 35.46
C LYS A 504 0.99 8.65 34.11
N ILE A 505 1.53 8.02 33.06
CA ILE A 505 0.85 7.92 31.77
C ILE A 505 0.35 6.52 31.44
N THR A 506 0.44 5.54 32.36
CA THR A 506 0.07 4.14 32.11
C THR A 506 -1.41 3.83 32.31
N THR A 507 -2.21 4.79 32.78
CA THR A 507 -3.67 4.68 32.89
C THR A 507 -4.37 5.96 32.39
N PRO A 508 -5.61 5.89 31.86
CA PRO A 508 -6.38 7.08 31.48
C PRO A 508 -6.57 8.07 32.64
N GLU A 509 -6.80 7.57 33.85
CA GLU A 509 -7.02 8.38 35.05
C GLU A 509 -5.77 9.16 35.43
N GLU A 510 -4.60 8.52 35.43
CA GLU A 510 -3.33 9.20 35.74
C GLU A 510 -2.93 10.15 34.62
N CYS A 511 -3.14 9.78 33.35
CA CYS A 511 -2.93 10.69 32.23
C CYS A 511 -3.73 12.00 32.41
N ASN A 512 -5.01 11.88 32.75
CA ASN A 512 -5.88 13.03 32.98
C ASN A 512 -5.46 13.86 34.19
N LYS A 513 -4.90 13.24 35.23
CA LYS A 513 -4.30 13.97 36.35
C LYS A 513 -3.04 14.72 35.90
N LEU A 514 -2.15 14.06 35.16
CA LEU A 514 -0.88 14.62 34.68
C LEU A 514 -1.10 15.80 33.72
N LEU A 515 -2.14 15.75 32.89
CA LEU A 515 -2.53 16.87 32.00
C LEU A 515 -2.76 18.21 32.74
N ASN A 516 -3.08 18.16 34.02
CA ASN A 516 -3.38 19.33 34.84
C ASN A 516 -2.22 19.75 35.75
N LYS A 517 -1.04 19.12 35.60
CA LYS A 517 0.18 19.44 36.33
C LYS A 517 1.01 20.51 35.63
N ASP A 518 2.01 21.03 36.35
CA ASP A 518 2.93 22.01 35.80
C ASP A 518 3.93 21.35 34.84
N GLN A 519 4.66 22.17 34.06
CA GLN A 519 5.58 21.69 33.03
C GLN A 519 6.61 20.68 33.59
N ASP A 520 7.21 21.00 34.74
CA ASP A 520 8.25 20.18 35.36
C ASP A 520 7.70 18.82 35.79
N ASP A 521 6.55 18.78 36.45
CA ASP A 521 5.86 17.53 36.84
C ASP A 521 5.58 16.61 35.63
N ILE A 522 5.24 17.19 34.47
CA ILE A 522 4.99 16.41 33.25
C ILE A 522 6.31 15.90 32.67
N MET A 523 7.36 16.73 32.66
CA MET A 523 8.67 16.39 32.11
C MET A 523 9.43 15.37 32.99
N ASP A 524 9.17 15.37 34.29
CA ASP A 524 9.75 14.46 35.28
C ASP A 524 9.09 13.07 35.28
N ASP A 525 8.00 12.87 34.52
CA ASP A 525 7.42 11.55 34.33
C ASP A 525 8.45 10.63 33.64
N PRO A 526 8.75 9.42 34.18
CA PRO A 526 9.78 8.53 33.66
C PRO A 526 9.68 8.23 32.16
N PHE A 527 8.46 8.05 31.65
CA PHE A 527 8.24 7.82 30.22
C PHE A 527 8.49 9.07 29.39
N VAL A 528 8.07 10.24 29.88
CA VAL A 528 8.27 11.54 29.21
C VAL A 528 9.75 11.90 29.18
N GLU A 529 10.48 11.66 30.27
CA GLU A 529 11.92 11.87 30.34
C GLU A 529 12.64 10.94 29.35
N PHE A 530 12.30 9.66 29.32
CA PHE A 530 12.91 8.70 28.41
C PHE A 530 12.61 9.03 26.93
N ALA A 531 11.37 9.39 26.61
CA ALA A 531 10.99 9.86 25.28
C ALA A 531 11.72 11.15 24.89
N SER A 532 11.98 12.04 25.85
CA SER A 532 12.78 13.26 25.61
C SER A 532 14.22 12.93 25.21
N LYS A 533 14.88 11.98 25.89
CA LYS A 533 16.23 11.52 25.54
C LYS A 533 16.28 10.88 24.13
N ILE A 534 15.29 10.07 23.78
CA ILE A 534 15.15 9.53 22.41
C ILE A 534 14.97 10.66 21.38
N GLN A 535 14.20 11.70 21.72
CA GLN A 535 14.01 12.86 20.86
C GLN A 535 15.29 13.69 20.69
N ASP A 536 16.15 13.76 21.71
CA ASP A 536 17.45 14.42 21.63
C ASP A 536 18.37 13.68 20.65
N ASP A 537 18.42 12.34 20.72
CA ASP A 537 19.12 11.51 19.72
C ASP A 537 18.62 11.82 18.30
N ASN A 538 17.30 11.90 18.11
CA ASN A 538 16.69 12.26 16.82
C ASN A 538 17.09 13.67 16.36
N SER A 539 17.15 14.64 17.26
CA SER A 539 17.47 16.04 16.93
C SER A 539 18.87 16.22 16.34
N THR A 540 19.82 15.35 16.71
CA THR A 540 21.18 15.35 16.16
C THR A 540 21.26 14.72 14.76
N LEU A 541 20.35 13.80 14.46
CA LEU A 541 20.33 13.04 13.22
C LEU A 541 19.47 13.72 12.16
N MET A 542 18.34 14.30 12.56
CA MET A 542 17.32 14.86 11.67
C MET A 542 17.88 15.86 10.65
N PRO A 543 18.76 16.82 11.01
CA PRO A 543 19.30 17.76 10.02
C PRO A 543 20.13 17.08 8.92
N LYS A 544 20.85 15.99 9.25
CA LYS A 544 21.62 15.21 8.28
C LYS A 544 20.71 14.49 7.29
N ILE A 545 19.64 13.88 7.81
CA ILE A 545 18.63 13.20 7.00
C ILE A 545 17.87 14.19 6.12
N GLN A 546 17.51 15.36 6.65
CA GLN A 546 16.86 16.43 5.88
C GLN A 546 17.75 16.96 4.77
N SER A 547 19.04 17.20 5.05
CA SER A 547 20.02 17.61 4.04
C SER A 547 20.16 16.57 2.93
N PHE A 548 20.29 15.28 3.29
CA PHE A 548 20.29 14.20 2.31
C PHE A 548 19.01 14.18 1.47
N ASN A 549 17.84 14.25 2.11
CA ASN A 549 16.54 14.21 1.44
C ASN A 549 16.34 15.37 0.44
N GLY A 550 16.77 16.58 0.80
CA GLY A 550 16.72 17.74 -0.10
C GLY A 550 17.57 17.53 -1.35
N LYS A 551 18.83 17.11 -1.17
CA LYS A 551 19.78 16.88 -2.28
C LYS A 551 19.35 15.72 -3.17
N ILE A 552 19.00 14.58 -2.59
CA ILE A 552 18.61 13.40 -3.37
C ILE A 552 17.32 13.62 -4.14
N SER A 553 16.38 14.41 -3.61
CA SER A 553 15.16 14.77 -4.32
C SER A 553 15.49 15.48 -5.64
N ARG A 554 16.33 16.52 -5.60
CA ARG A 554 16.76 17.25 -6.81
C ARG A 554 17.51 16.36 -7.79
N LEU A 555 18.42 15.53 -7.30
CA LEU A 555 19.18 14.61 -8.17
C LEU A 555 18.29 13.58 -8.83
N ARG A 556 17.25 13.07 -8.16
CA ARG A 556 16.26 12.16 -8.76
C ARG A 556 15.41 12.86 -9.82
N THR A 557 15.07 14.13 -9.64
CA THR A 557 14.44 14.94 -10.70
C THR A 557 15.32 14.96 -11.95
N LEU A 558 16.60 15.34 -11.78
CA LEU A 558 17.57 15.43 -12.88
C LEU A 558 17.81 14.09 -13.56
N LEU A 559 17.89 13.01 -12.76
CA LEU A 559 18.01 11.64 -13.25
C LEU A 559 16.84 11.28 -14.16
N LEU A 560 15.60 11.58 -13.74
CA LEU A 560 14.42 11.26 -14.53
C LEU A 560 14.30 12.11 -15.79
N GLU A 561 14.68 13.39 -15.76
CA GLU A 561 14.82 14.17 -16.98
C GLU A 561 15.81 13.52 -17.96
N ALA A 562 16.97 13.07 -17.48
CA ALA A 562 17.97 12.40 -18.31
C ALA A 562 17.46 11.04 -18.86
N ILE A 563 16.72 10.28 -18.06
CA ILE A 563 16.09 9.02 -18.49
C ILE A 563 15.02 9.30 -19.56
N MET A 564 14.23 10.36 -19.43
CA MET A 564 13.26 10.76 -20.45
C MET A 564 13.93 11.18 -21.77
N GLU A 565 15.08 11.85 -21.71
CA GLU A 565 15.88 12.15 -22.92
C GLU A 565 16.45 10.87 -23.54
N TRP A 566 16.82 9.87 -22.72
CA TRP A 566 17.38 8.60 -23.19
C TRP A 566 16.34 7.63 -23.79
N LYS A 567 15.22 7.43 -23.10
CA LYS A 567 14.18 6.46 -23.46
C LYS A 567 13.08 7.06 -24.35
N GLY A 568 13.08 8.38 -24.52
CA GLY A 568 11.94 9.12 -25.06
C GLY A 568 10.96 9.53 -23.97
N ARG A 569 10.06 10.47 -24.31
CA ARG A 569 9.17 11.15 -23.35
C ARG A 569 7.98 10.32 -22.85
N ASP A 570 7.84 9.08 -23.31
CA ASP A 570 6.67 8.24 -23.06
C ASP A 570 6.93 7.12 -22.04
N ILE A 571 7.72 7.43 -21.00
CA ILE A 571 7.86 6.56 -19.83
C ILE A 571 6.67 6.74 -18.86
N TYR A 572 6.29 5.70 -18.13
CA TYR A 572 5.29 5.79 -17.06
C TYR A 572 5.94 6.25 -15.74
N PRO A 573 5.23 6.94 -14.84
CA PRO A 573 5.80 7.38 -13.56
C PRO A 573 5.76 6.28 -12.50
N ASP A 574 6.71 6.29 -11.56
CA ASP A 574 6.60 5.48 -10.33
C ASP A 574 5.25 5.72 -9.64
N ALA A 575 4.67 4.68 -9.04
CA ALA A 575 3.39 4.77 -8.33
C ALA A 575 3.47 5.72 -7.14
N ASN A 576 2.37 6.45 -6.89
CA ASN A 576 2.29 7.50 -5.86
C ASN A 576 0.88 7.66 -5.28
N ARG A 577 0.09 6.58 -5.18
CA ARG A 577 -1.32 6.57 -4.72
C ARG A 577 -2.29 7.42 -5.53
N THR A 578 -2.02 7.59 -6.82
CA THR A 578 -2.93 8.24 -7.77
C THR A 578 -3.56 7.20 -8.70
N LEU A 579 -4.65 7.56 -9.38
CA LEU A 579 -5.34 6.67 -10.32
C LEU A 579 -4.42 6.32 -11.51
N ARG A 580 -4.18 5.03 -11.73
CA ARG A 580 -3.38 4.48 -12.83
C ARG A 580 -4.16 3.46 -13.65
N PHE A 581 -3.69 3.23 -14.87
CA PHE A 581 -4.16 2.21 -15.79
C PHE A 581 -3.05 1.19 -16.04
N THR A 582 -3.40 -0.09 -16.02
CA THR A 582 -2.54 -1.18 -16.51
C THR A 582 -3.40 -2.16 -17.31
N TYR A 583 -2.82 -2.85 -18.28
CA TYR A 583 -3.51 -3.75 -19.18
C TYR A 583 -2.61 -4.94 -19.54
N GLY A 584 -3.23 -6.02 -19.98
CA GLY A 584 -2.54 -7.25 -20.34
C GLY A 584 -3.52 -8.32 -20.75
N THR A 585 -3.19 -9.56 -20.45
CA THR A 585 -3.98 -10.76 -20.74
C THR A 585 -3.97 -11.74 -19.58
N VAL A 586 -5.01 -12.56 -19.50
CA VAL A 586 -5.03 -13.74 -18.62
C VAL A 586 -4.02 -14.76 -19.15
N LYS A 587 -3.04 -15.18 -18.34
CA LYS A 587 -1.91 -15.97 -18.86
C LYS A 587 -1.16 -16.78 -17.79
N PRO A 588 -0.78 -18.05 -18.08
CA PRO A 588 0.05 -18.86 -17.20
C PRO A 588 1.48 -18.32 -17.08
N TYR A 589 2.28 -18.91 -16.19
CA TYR A 589 3.72 -18.61 -16.11
C TYR A 589 4.56 -19.82 -15.68
N LYS A 590 5.87 -19.70 -15.88
CA LYS A 590 6.85 -20.73 -15.52
C LYS A 590 7.80 -20.17 -14.47
N PRO A 591 7.66 -20.52 -13.18
CA PRO A 591 8.49 -19.97 -12.12
C PRO A 591 9.95 -20.47 -12.18
N ARG A 592 10.16 -21.67 -12.74
CA ARG A 592 11.46 -22.35 -12.85
C ARG A 592 11.37 -23.49 -13.87
N ASP A 593 12.52 -24.09 -14.16
CA ASP A 593 12.60 -25.26 -15.06
C ASP A 593 11.66 -26.39 -14.64
N ALA A 594 11.06 -27.06 -15.63
CA ALA A 594 10.08 -28.15 -15.50
C ALA A 594 8.81 -27.85 -14.68
N VAL A 595 8.60 -26.62 -14.19
CA VAL A 595 7.40 -26.21 -13.44
C VAL A 595 6.61 -25.20 -14.26
N GLN A 596 5.32 -25.48 -14.44
CA GLN A 596 4.37 -24.56 -15.06
C GLN A 596 3.19 -24.39 -14.12
N TYR A 597 2.78 -23.14 -13.93
CA TYR A 597 1.55 -22.83 -13.27
C TYR A 597 0.51 -22.39 -14.29
N ASP A 598 -0.66 -23.02 -14.22
CA ASP A 598 -1.82 -22.64 -15.02
C ASP A 598 -2.39 -21.30 -14.56
N TYR A 599 -3.25 -20.70 -15.37
CA TYR A 599 -3.79 -19.36 -15.14
C TYR A 599 -5.02 -19.32 -14.24
N ILE A 600 -5.60 -20.46 -13.87
CA ILE A 600 -6.87 -20.56 -13.13
C ILE A 600 -6.80 -21.65 -12.07
N THR A 601 -7.47 -21.43 -10.93
CA THR A 601 -7.67 -22.41 -9.85
C THR A 601 -9.16 -22.68 -9.64
N SER A 602 -9.49 -23.76 -8.93
CA SER A 602 -10.87 -24.21 -8.76
C SER A 602 -11.25 -24.48 -7.30
N LEU A 603 -12.54 -24.67 -7.05
CA LEU A 603 -13.08 -25.02 -5.73
C LEU A 603 -12.54 -26.39 -5.26
N THR A 604 -12.27 -27.32 -6.16
CA THR A 604 -11.57 -28.57 -5.81
C THR A 604 -10.20 -28.30 -5.18
N GLY A 605 -9.44 -27.31 -5.67
CA GLY A 605 -8.16 -26.92 -5.07
C GLY A 605 -8.30 -26.31 -3.67
N VAL A 606 -9.46 -25.73 -3.32
CA VAL A 606 -9.78 -25.35 -1.93
C VAL A 606 -9.88 -26.59 -1.05
N ILE A 607 -10.54 -27.65 -1.52
CA ILE A 607 -10.70 -28.91 -0.75
C ILE A 607 -9.39 -29.67 -0.63
N GLU A 608 -8.56 -29.69 -1.67
CA GLU A 608 -7.24 -30.35 -1.66
C GLU A 608 -6.28 -29.75 -0.63
N LYS A 609 -6.40 -28.45 -0.35
CA LYS A 609 -5.55 -27.75 0.62
C LYS A 609 -6.02 -27.88 2.07
N GLU A 610 -7.22 -28.39 2.30
CA GLU A 610 -7.82 -28.39 3.63
C GLU A 610 -7.06 -29.29 4.61
N THR A 611 -6.76 -28.75 5.79
CA THR A 611 -6.14 -29.49 6.90
C THR A 611 -7.07 -29.62 8.11
N GLY A 612 -8.16 -28.84 8.17
CA GLY A 612 -9.01 -28.71 9.35
C GLY A 612 -8.44 -27.77 10.41
N GLU A 613 -7.28 -27.17 10.17
CA GLU A 613 -6.61 -26.21 11.06
C GLU A 613 -6.39 -24.88 10.34
N ASP A 614 -6.37 -23.76 11.10
CA ASP A 614 -6.08 -22.44 10.53
C ASP A 614 -4.68 -22.45 9.89
N PRO A 615 -4.49 -21.88 8.68
CA PRO A 615 -5.45 -21.10 7.89
C PRO A 615 -6.17 -21.89 6.78
N PHE A 616 -6.12 -23.22 6.79
CA PHE A 616 -6.70 -24.11 5.78
C PHE A 616 -7.95 -24.83 6.29
N ILE A 617 -8.91 -24.04 6.80
CA ILE A 617 -10.23 -24.50 7.23
C ILE A 617 -11.22 -24.24 6.11
N VAL A 618 -11.97 -25.26 5.68
CA VAL A 618 -13.10 -25.07 4.76
C VAL A 618 -14.39 -25.02 5.57
N PRO A 619 -15.22 -23.96 5.43
CA PRO A 619 -16.50 -23.90 6.10
C PRO A 619 -17.39 -25.11 5.72
N PRO A 620 -18.11 -25.74 6.68
CA PRO A 620 -18.89 -26.95 6.41
C PRO A 620 -19.88 -26.81 5.24
N LYS A 621 -20.51 -25.64 5.11
CA LYS A 621 -21.42 -25.37 3.98
C LYS A 621 -20.70 -25.32 2.63
N LEU A 622 -19.49 -24.77 2.56
CA LEU A 622 -18.71 -24.72 1.32
C LEU A 622 -18.28 -26.13 0.90
N ARG A 623 -17.86 -26.96 1.87
CA ARG A 623 -17.59 -28.38 1.65
C ARG A 623 -18.81 -29.10 1.10
N GLN A 624 -19.97 -28.92 1.72
CA GLN A 624 -21.22 -29.56 1.28
C GLN A 624 -21.55 -29.21 -0.17
N LEU A 625 -21.41 -27.95 -0.58
CA LEU A 625 -21.64 -27.51 -1.97
C LEU A 625 -20.70 -28.21 -2.95
N TRP A 626 -19.45 -28.46 -2.56
CA TRP A 626 -18.48 -29.20 -3.37
C TRP A 626 -18.78 -30.70 -3.45
N GLU A 627 -19.20 -31.33 -2.35
CA GLU A 627 -19.54 -32.75 -2.30
C GLU A 627 -20.78 -33.06 -3.14
N THR A 628 -21.81 -32.20 -3.06
CA THR A 628 -23.05 -32.37 -3.83
C THR A 628 -22.98 -31.82 -5.25
N LYS A 629 -21.88 -31.14 -5.61
CA LYS A 629 -21.71 -30.43 -6.88
C LYS A 629 -22.82 -29.41 -7.16
N ASP A 630 -23.36 -28.78 -6.12
CA ASP A 630 -24.37 -27.70 -6.25
C ASP A 630 -23.71 -26.37 -6.68
N PHE A 631 -23.10 -26.38 -7.85
CA PHE A 631 -22.37 -25.25 -8.42
C PHE A 631 -23.26 -24.31 -9.23
N GLY A 632 -24.46 -24.76 -9.61
CA GLY A 632 -25.39 -23.99 -10.42
C GLY A 632 -24.75 -23.48 -11.72
N LYS A 633 -24.98 -22.20 -12.02
CA LYS A 633 -24.50 -21.52 -13.24
C LYS A 633 -23.05 -21.01 -13.16
N TYR A 634 -22.34 -21.27 -12.06
CA TYR A 634 -21.00 -20.72 -11.80
C TYR A 634 -19.86 -21.61 -12.29
N VAL A 635 -20.19 -22.74 -12.92
CA VAL A 635 -19.23 -23.71 -13.45
C VAL A 635 -18.49 -23.11 -14.65
N ASP A 636 -17.16 -23.17 -14.62
CA ASP A 636 -16.34 -22.97 -15.80
C ASP A 636 -16.25 -24.27 -16.60
N PRO A 637 -16.61 -24.27 -17.90
CA PRO A 637 -16.66 -25.49 -18.69
C PRO A 637 -15.27 -26.09 -19.03
N GLN A 638 -14.19 -25.31 -18.94
CA GLN A 638 -12.84 -25.81 -19.21
C GLN A 638 -12.29 -26.64 -18.06
N ILE A 639 -12.53 -26.20 -16.83
CA ILE A 639 -12.11 -26.91 -15.61
C ILE A 639 -13.21 -27.80 -15.03
N ASN A 640 -14.44 -27.70 -15.52
CA ASN A 640 -15.63 -28.40 -15.04
C ASN A 640 -15.83 -28.28 -13.51
N ASP A 641 -15.59 -27.08 -12.98
CA ASP A 641 -15.63 -26.76 -11.56
C ASP A 641 -15.93 -25.25 -11.39
N VAL A 642 -16.17 -24.79 -10.16
CA VAL A 642 -16.26 -23.35 -9.87
C VAL A 642 -14.84 -22.78 -9.86
N PRO A 643 -14.51 -21.80 -10.72
CA PRO A 643 -13.21 -21.14 -10.71
C PRO A 643 -13.10 -20.25 -9.47
N VAL A 644 -11.94 -20.23 -8.83
CA VAL A 644 -11.71 -19.49 -7.56
C VAL A 644 -10.88 -18.25 -7.81
N ALA A 645 -9.68 -18.41 -8.34
CA ALA A 645 -8.78 -17.32 -8.66
C ALA A 645 -8.13 -17.53 -10.02
N PHE A 646 -7.57 -16.45 -10.58
CA PHE A 646 -6.84 -16.48 -11.83
C PHE A 646 -5.67 -15.50 -11.82
N ILE A 647 -4.79 -15.63 -12.81
CA ILE A 647 -3.62 -14.77 -13.01
C ILE A 647 -3.56 -14.15 -14.40
N GLY A 648 -3.04 -12.92 -14.47
CA GLY A 648 -2.75 -12.20 -15.71
C GLY A 648 -1.50 -11.33 -15.61
N ASP A 649 -0.93 -10.93 -16.75
CA ASP A 649 0.33 -10.17 -16.84
C ASP A 649 0.15 -8.64 -16.67
N LEU A 650 -0.78 -8.24 -15.82
CA LEU A 650 -1.02 -6.85 -15.41
C LEU A 650 0.06 -6.37 -14.42
N ASP A 651 0.40 -5.07 -14.48
CA ASP A 651 1.41 -4.45 -13.59
C ASP A 651 0.76 -3.77 -12.38
N ILE A 652 0.82 -4.43 -11.22
CA ILE A 652 0.28 -3.93 -9.96
C ILE A 652 1.33 -3.86 -8.85
N THR A 653 1.00 -3.10 -7.81
CA THR A 653 1.70 -3.09 -6.52
C THR A 653 0.67 -2.87 -5.39
N GLY A 654 1.10 -2.89 -4.13
CA GLY A 654 0.25 -2.60 -2.98
C GLY A 654 -0.53 -1.29 -3.17
N GLY A 655 -1.83 -1.30 -2.93
CA GLY A 655 -2.77 -0.20 -3.27
C GLY A 655 -3.72 -0.54 -4.42
N ASN A 656 -3.32 -1.45 -5.33
CA ASN A 656 -4.22 -2.06 -6.32
C ASN A 656 -5.10 -3.19 -5.74
N SER A 657 -4.92 -3.53 -4.47
CA SER A 657 -5.84 -4.43 -3.77
C SER A 657 -7.28 -3.90 -3.87
N GLY A 658 -8.18 -4.71 -4.40
CA GLY A 658 -9.58 -4.41 -4.61
C GLY A 658 -9.85 -3.67 -5.92
N SER A 659 -8.86 -3.52 -6.79
CA SER A 659 -9.07 -3.00 -8.13
C SER A 659 -9.88 -3.99 -8.97
N PRO A 660 -10.93 -3.55 -9.69
CA PRO A 660 -11.65 -4.42 -10.59
C PRO A 660 -10.77 -4.83 -11.76
N VAL A 661 -10.76 -6.13 -12.08
CA VAL A 661 -10.19 -6.63 -13.33
C VAL A 661 -11.31 -6.65 -14.36
N LEU A 662 -11.13 -5.87 -15.42
CA LEU A 662 -12.13 -5.64 -16.45
C LEU A 662 -11.76 -6.35 -17.74
N ASN A 663 -12.76 -6.95 -18.39
CA ASN A 663 -12.60 -7.43 -19.76
C ASN A 663 -12.61 -6.26 -20.77
N GLY A 664 -12.44 -6.58 -22.06
CA GLY A 664 -12.42 -5.59 -23.13
C GLY A 664 -13.72 -4.83 -23.37
N LYS A 665 -14.81 -5.14 -22.66
CA LYS A 665 -16.10 -4.42 -22.68
C LYS A 665 -16.31 -3.55 -21.44
N GLY A 666 -15.39 -3.57 -20.48
CA GLY A 666 -15.53 -2.85 -19.21
C GLY A 666 -16.38 -3.56 -18.16
N GLU A 667 -16.58 -4.88 -18.30
CA GLU A 667 -17.30 -5.70 -17.32
C GLU A 667 -16.30 -6.36 -16.35
N VAL A 668 -16.66 -6.45 -15.06
CA VAL A 668 -15.85 -7.10 -14.02
C VAL A 668 -15.77 -8.60 -14.28
N ILE A 669 -14.56 -9.11 -14.52
CA ILE A 669 -14.25 -10.55 -14.58
C ILE A 669 -13.58 -11.05 -13.30
N GLY A 670 -13.10 -10.14 -12.46
CA GLY A 670 -12.51 -10.47 -11.18
C GLY A 670 -12.06 -9.25 -10.40
N LEU A 671 -11.34 -9.51 -9.31
CA LEU A 671 -10.88 -8.48 -8.39
C LEU A 671 -9.42 -8.77 -8.00
N ALA A 672 -8.51 -7.86 -8.32
CA ALA A 672 -7.10 -8.01 -8.01
C ALA A 672 -6.90 -7.97 -6.48
N PHE A 673 -6.10 -8.89 -5.94
CA PHE A 673 -5.86 -8.95 -4.50
C PHE A 673 -4.42 -9.24 -4.10
N ASP A 674 -3.60 -9.81 -4.98
CA ASP A 674 -2.21 -10.15 -4.67
C ASP A 674 -1.34 -10.23 -5.94
N GLY A 675 -0.03 -10.40 -5.77
CA GLY A 675 0.92 -10.78 -6.82
C GLY A 675 1.59 -12.12 -6.51
N ASN A 676 2.26 -12.72 -7.48
CA ASN A 676 3.01 -13.96 -7.27
C ASN A 676 4.42 -13.76 -6.70
N TRP A 677 4.92 -14.77 -5.98
CA TRP A 677 6.16 -14.72 -5.21
C TRP A 677 7.38 -14.45 -6.09
N GLU A 678 7.37 -15.01 -7.30
CA GLU A 678 8.46 -14.83 -8.26
C GLU A 678 8.59 -13.39 -8.78
N ALA A 679 7.60 -12.54 -8.52
CA ALA A 679 7.49 -11.20 -9.04
C ALA A 679 7.39 -10.11 -7.97
N VAL A 680 7.55 -10.43 -6.68
CA VAL A 680 7.45 -9.45 -5.57
C VAL A 680 8.47 -8.31 -5.72
N VAL A 681 9.62 -8.57 -6.35
CA VAL A 681 10.60 -7.53 -6.73
C VAL A 681 10.07 -6.52 -7.75
N GLY A 682 8.83 -6.71 -8.21
CA GLY A 682 8.09 -5.84 -9.10
C GLY A 682 8.01 -4.39 -8.65
N ASP A 683 8.25 -4.01 -7.40
CA ASP A 683 8.37 -2.57 -7.09
C ASP A 683 9.66 -1.95 -7.65
N TYR A 684 10.69 -2.76 -7.81
CA TYR A 684 11.98 -2.36 -8.37
C TYR A 684 12.12 -2.79 -9.83
N LEU A 685 11.83 -4.03 -10.20
CA LEU A 685 12.13 -4.57 -11.54
C LEU A 685 11.00 -5.47 -12.04
N PHE A 686 10.44 -5.16 -13.21
CA PHE A 686 9.34 -5.90 -13.81
C PHE A 686 9.95 -6.97 -14.68
N GLN A 687 9.40 -8.17 -14.58
CA GLN A 687 9.85 -9.33 -15.30
C GLN A 687 8.64 -9.92 -16.03
N ASP A 688 8.46 -9.55 -17.28
CA ASP A 688 7.32 -9.96 -18.14
C ASP A 688 6.98 -11.46 -18.05
N HIS A 689 8.01 -12.30 -18.01
CA HIS A 689 7.88 -13.74 -17.93
C HIS A 689 7.45 -14.30 -16.54
N LEU A 690 7.50 -13.47 -15.47
CA LEU A 690 7.18 -13.87 -14.09
C LEU A 690 6.05 -13.05 -13.45
N ASN A 691 5.91 -11.77 -13.78
CA ASN A 691 4.96 -10.86 -13.15
C ASN A 691 3.52 -11.27 -13.46
N ARG A 692 2.79 -11.67 -12.43
CA ARG A 692 1.39 -12.03 -12.50
C ARG A 692 0.60 -11.37 -11.36
N THR A 693 -0.47 -10.72 -11.75
CA THR A 693 -1.52 -10.25 -10.83
C THR A 693 -2.45 -11.41 -10.50
N ILE A 694 -2.63 -11.72 -9.22
CA ILE A 694 -3.57 -12.72 -8.72
C ILE A 694 -4.90 -12.03 -8.40
N SER A 695 -5.98 -12.59 -8.94
CA SER A 695 -7.33 -12.03 -8.85
C SER A 695 -8.34 -13.10 -8.47
N VAL A 696 -9.32 -12.76 -7.64
CA VAL A 696 -10.46 -13.65 -7.37
C VAL A 696 -11.41 -13.57 -8.55
N ASP A 697 -11.91 -14.71 -9.02
CA ASP A 697 -12.83 -14.79 -10.16
C ASP A 697 -14.21 -14.27 -9.76
N ALA A 698 -14.82 -13.44 -10.62
CA ALA A 698 -16.15 -12.89 -10.37
C ALA A 698 -17.22 -13.98 -10.19
N ARG A 699 -17.06 -15.13 -10.85
CA ARG A 699 -17.95 -16.29 -10.70
C ARG A 699 -17.84 -16.90 -9.31
N TYR A 700 -16.66 -16.89 -8.70
CA TYR A 700 -16.49 -17.32 -7.30
C TYR A 700 -17.20 -16.38 -6.33
N ILE A 701 -17.06 -15.06 -6.54
CA ILE A 701 -17.75 -14.04 -5.75
C ILE A 701 -19.27 -14.28 -5.79
N LEU A 702 -19.82 -14.43 -6.99
CA LEU A 702 -21.25 -14.65 -7.18
C LEU A 702 -21.71 -16.02 -6.64
N PHE A 703 -20.89 -17.06 -6.77
CA PHE A 703 -21.15 -18.38 -6.17
C PHE A 703 -21.22 -18.31 -4.64
N ILE A 704 -20.28 -17.60 -4.00
CA ILE A 704 -20.29 -17.42 -2.54
C ILE A 704 -21.52 -16.61 -2.11
N LEU A 705 -21.85 -15.52 -2.81
CA LEU A 705 -23.06 -14.74 -2.52
C LEU A 705 -24.34 -15.58 -2.65
N ASP A 706 -24.49 -16.34 -3.73
CA ASP A 706 -25.69 -17.15 -4.00
C ASP A 706 -25.74 -18.42 -3.13
N LYS A 707 -24.81 -19.35 -3.37
CA LYS A 707 -24.86 -20.70 -2.82
C LYS A 707 -24.44 -20.73 -1.36
N TYR A 708 -23.38 -20.01 -1.00
CA TYR A 708 -22.86 -20.02 0.37
C TYR A 708 -23.64 -19.09 1.31
N SER A 709 -23.96 -17.87 0.91
CA SER A 709 -24.59 -16.87 1.78
C SER A 709 -26.08 -16.63 1.55
N ASN A 710 -26.65 -17.11 0.44
CA ASN A 710 -28.04 -16.82 0.05
C ASN A 710 -28.34 -15.31 0.07
N ALA A 711 -27.41 -14.50 -0.44
CA ALA A 711 -27.44 -13.06 -0.43
C ALA A 711 -28.28 -12.47 -1.57
N GLN A 712 -29.55 -12.90 -1.67
CA GLN A 712 -30.42 -12.56 -2.81
C GLN A 712 -30.69 -11.06 -2.94
N SER A 713 -30.74 -10.30 -1.83
CA SER A 713 -30.93 -8.84 -1.92
C SER A 713 -29.76 -8.14 -2.62
N ILE A 714 -28.54 -8.67 -2.44
CA ILE A 714 -27.34 -8.20 -3.14
C ILE A 714 -27.39 -8.63 -4.60
N LEU A 715 -27.65 -9.92 -4.88
CA LEU A 715 -27.66 -10.44 -6.26
C LEU A 715 -28.69 -9.73 -7.15
N ASN A 716 -29.85 -9.38 -6.62
CA ASN A 716 -30.90 -8.65 -7.34
C ASN A 716 -30.50 -7.20 -7.67
N GLU A 717 -29.50 -6.65 -6.99
CA GLU A 717 -29.00 -5.29 -7.21
C GLU A 717 -27.92 -5.23 -8.31
N LEU A 718 -27.30 -6.35 -8.64
CA LEU A 718 -26.17 -6.43 -9.57
C LEU A 718 -26.63 -6.52 -11.02
N ASP A 719 -25.92 -5.82 -11.91
CA ASP A 719 -26.04 -6.01 -13.35
C ASP A 719 -25.11 -7.14 -13.81
N ILE A 720 -25.65 -8.35 -13.94
CA ILE A 720 -24.90 -9.57 -14.31
C ILE A 720 -25.08 -9.86 -15.80
N LYS A 721 -23.97 -9.99 -16.55
CA LYS A 721 -23.90 -10.17 -18.02
C LYS A 721 -23.58 -11.58 -18.48
#